data_AF-A0A9J6DRW8-F1
#
_entry.id   AF-A0A9J6DRW8-F1
#
_cell.length_a   1.000
_cell.length_b   1.000
_cell.length_c   1.000
_cell.angle_alpha   90.00
_cell.angle_beta   90.00
_cell.angle_gamma   90.00
#
_symmetry.space_group_name_H-M   'P 1'
#
loop_
_entity.id
_entity.type
_entity.pdbx_description
1 polymer ?
#
loop_
_entity_poly.entity_id
_entity_poly.type
_entity_poly.pdbx_seq_one_letter_code
_entity_poly.pdbx_strand_id
1 'polypeptide(L)'
;MRFLSVLPVAALFVVWAGTKTGFCVTLCPSHCSATRVIYVNNNVVTTEEGPRAKAVAEITLALQKAKPNGKKTKIKIGLKPPYSEVALEDVDHPVVVPPTPSTVAPETRAAIELLLNFPNHRPTIFVYLVKIGAKFPDTTQPITGVTVNGTFVKFPKPFKLSYTINVNDKKFDLPRDSKQLAVYVQTHQHVLTVTVQILHQLGAEFNVDGGGKISSFVIFGKTQKFSNPVGNSVFVQGKMYYLPKDIKVLLKTLRNNPAEFFKVKFLLIAYGVRITKSSGGSVMRAVYGGDSYDISVKKPVRITLGEKSYDIPADLEAIFRSPEGLQVGVVLQALQRANVPLNIDKNTGSVTGIVVSGVFVPFPVTVDLRLKLYGKQYVIPRDLGKIVALLEKKNMPSLVLSILYTRYGVVPVLNADNVVVALSFGKMRFPVKARPLTVLMIAGVKLLLPRDADKIYDLLSTKKVSPMQLLQALQLVGYTFVPGPDGKLSIIQKGAEQIQLNFSLDMYVKYNDKIYLMPNDLPLLVDVITKLSGPHLTSVMDSLNQYGVVIAIKGAKVVVLFNGIKYETELKSSQGANMGLVVHMGNKTFSIPKNLKAIVSYVNGKGATAIQLLVQLFKAHGVKVNRSSKGLIISIVMDGKTYEVSGQGGNEPDGQVRVTIRGRKFWIPKEMNRLKDLFTNFHYAELLVALIRMGARMLWDDASYFYAFRYKGRMYHFTTKFPVAVKVDRTGVKYRVPLDLETLAKTLSKGRWVWHDVIRTLTAAGLTVTEVNDEIKSFSFQGKTYKVR
;
A
#
# COMPACT_ATOMS: atom_id res chain seq x y z
N MET A 1 17.42 -32.49 26.86
CA MET A 1 17.42 -33.97 26.87
C MET A 1 16.34 -34.45 27.84
N ARG A 2 15.32 -35.15 27.34
CA ARG A 2 14.45 -36.08 28.08
C ARG A 2 14.11 -37.20 27.10
N PHE A 3 14.28 -38.42 27.58
CA PHE A 3 14.32 -39.67 26.81
C PHE A 3 12.96 -39.99 26.17
N LEU A 4 12.97 -40.34 24.88
CA LEU A 4 11.92 -41.14 24.23
C LEU A 4 12.37 -42.61 24.34
N SER A 5 12.23 -43.18 25.53
CA SER A 5 12.36 -44.61 25.77
C SER A 5 10.96 -45.18 25.96
N VAL A 6 10.67 -46.28 25.26
CA VAL A 6 9.43 -47.07 25.30
C VAL A 6 8.28 -46.45 24.51
N LEU A 7 8.23 -46.72 23.20
CA LEU A 7 6.95 -46.85 22.51
C LEU A 7 6.48 -48.29 22.78
N PRO A 8 5.50 -48.53 23.67
CA PRO A 8 4.73 -49.76 23.56
C PRO A 8 4.08 -49.72 22.18
N VAL A 9 4.04 -50.86 21.49
CA VAL A 9 3.37 -50.99 20.19
C VAL A 9 1.95 -50.44 20.36
N ALA A 10 1.74 -49.20 19.91
CA ALA A 10 0.45 -48.57 19.93
C ALA A 10 -0.40 -49.36 18.96
N ALA A 11 -1.32 -50.17 19.48
CA ALA A 11 -2.35 -50.80 18.67
C ALA A 11 -3.18 -49.68 18.03
N LEU A 12 -2.81 -49.32 16.80
CA LEU A 12 -3.45 -48.28 16.04
C LEU A 12 -4.73 -48.86 15.42
N PHE A 13 -5.83 -48.81 16.16
CA PHE A 13 -7.14 -49.13 15.63
C PHE A 13 -7.62 -47.96 14.76
N VAL A 14 -7.45 -48.08 13.43
CA VAL A 14 -8.12 -47.18 12.47
C VAL A 14 -9.57 -47.65 12.35
N VAL A 15 -10.42 -47.22 13.28
CA VAL A 15 -11.86 -47.46 13.20
C VAL A 15 -12.46 -46.49 12.17
N TRP A 16 -12.55 -46.95 10.93
CA TRP A 16 -13.40 -46.44 9.84
C TRP A 16 -13.29 -44.95 9.45
N ALA A 17 -12.97 -44.68 8.17
CA ALA A 17 -13.16 -43.38 7.55
C ALA A 17 -14.66 -43.18 7.22
N GLY A 18 -15.47 -42.85 8.22
CA GLY A 18 -16.89 -42.55 8.08
C GLY A 18 -17.19 -41.07 8.35
N THR A 19 -17.85 -40.40 7.42
CA THR A 19 -18.44 -39.08 7.69
C THR A 19 -19.77 -39.28 8.40
N LYS A 20 -20.04 -38.59 9.51
CA LYS A 20 -21.36 -38.61 10.18
C LYS A 20 -22.47 -37.99 9.29
N THR A 21 -22.10 -37.42 8.13
CA THR A 21 -22.95 -36.60 7.26
C THR A 21 -22.88 -36.95 5.77
N GLY A 22 -22.05 -37.90 5.33
CA GLY A 22 -21.88 -38.19 3.89
C GLY A 22 -21.26 -37.05 3.06
N PHE A 23 -20.85 -35.93 3.68
CA PHE A 23 -20.44 -34.70 2.98
C PHE A 23 -18.95 -34.40 3.14
N CYS A 24 -18.21 -34.40 2.02
CA CYS A 24 -16.84 -33.88 1.94
C CYS A 24 -16.73 -32.86 0.81
N VAL A 25 -16.37 -31.61 1.14
CA VAL A 25 -16.28 -30.49 0.18
C VAL A 25 -14.86 -30.36 -0.43
N THR A 26 -13.95 -31.27 -0.10
CA THR A 26 -12.61 -31.37 -0.69
C THR A 26 -12.31 -32.81 -1.12
N LEU A 27 -11.70 -32.94 -2.30
CA LEU A 27 -11.62 -34.17 -3.12
C LEU A 27 -10.62 -35.24 -2.65
N CYS A 28 -10.28 -35.25 -1.36
CA CYS A 28 -9.47 -36.32 -0.77
C CYS A 28 -10.07 -36.60 0.62
N PRO A 29 -10.35 -37.86 1.00
CA PRO A 29 -10.79 -38.22 2.36
C PRO A 29 -9.84 -37.74 3.46
N SER A 30 -8.64 -37.29 3.09
CA SER A 30 -7.60 -36.74 3.93
C SER A 30 -7.69 -35.20 4.14
N HIS A 31 -8.48 -34.47 3.36
CA HIS A 31 -8.64 -33.02 3.49
C HIS A 31 -10.02 -32.58 3.97
N CYS A 32 -10.85 -33.53 4.41
CA CYS A 32 -12.12 -33.24 5.03
C CYS A 32 -11.90 -32.66 6.44
N SER A 33 -12.53 -31.53 6.78
CA SER A 33 -12.59 -31.07 8.18
C SER A 33 -13.27 -32.09 9.11
N ALA A 34 -13.97 -33.09 8.55
CA ALA A 34 -14.60 -34.20 9.24
C ALA A 34 -13.74 -35.49 9.28
N THR A 35 -12.53 -35.50 8.72
CA THR A 35 -11.62 -36.66 8.80
C THR A 35 -11.08 -36.74 10.21
N ARG A 36 -11.45 -37.79 10.94
CA ARG A 36 -10.96 -38.07 12.29
C ARG A 36 -10.01 -39.24 12.25
N VAL A 37 -8.79 -39.06 12.74
CA VAL A 37 -7.91 -40.18 13.10
C VAL A 37 -7.90 -40.26 14.61
N ILE A 38 -8.41 -41.37 15.12
CA ILE A 38 -8.35 -41.71 16.53
C ILE A 38 -7.13 -42.61 16.70
N TYR A 39 -6.23 -42.25 17.60
CA TYR A 39 -5.09 -43.09 17.97
C TYR A 39 -4.93 -43.09 19.48
N VAL A 40 -4.42 -44.20 20.01
CA VAL A 40 -4.16 -44.37 21.44
C VAL A 40 -2.69 -44.11 21.68
N ASN A 41 -2.38 -43.13 22.53
CA ASN A 41 -1.03 -42.82 22.97
C ASN A 41 -0.99 -42.83 24.49
N ASN A 42 -0.16 -43.67 25.10
CA ASN A 42 -0.05 -43.83 26.55
C ASN A 42 -1.40 -44.02 27.26
N ASN A 43 -2.24 -44.92 26.73
CA ASN A 43 -3.60 -45.19 27.22
C ASN A 43 -4.59 -44.02 27.13
N VAL A 44 -4.25 -42.94 26.42
CA VAL A 44 -5.14 -41.81 26.15
C VAL A 44 -5.62 -41.86 24.70
N VAL A 45 -6.93 -41.92 24.52
CA VAL A 45 -7.58 -41.84 23.21
C VAL A 45 -7.50 -40.40 22.71
N THR A 46 -6.70 -40.18 21.67
CA THR A 46 -6.52 -38.85 21.06
C THR A 46 -7.19 -38.82 19.70
N THR A 47 -7.90 -37.73 19.39
CA THR A 47 -8.58 -37.53 18.11
C THR A 47 -7.97 -36.34 17.38
N GLU A 48 -7.50 -36.54 16.16
CA GLU A 48 -7.00 -35.47 15.28
C GLU A 48 -7.95 -35.27 14.10
N GLU A 49 -8.22 -34.01 13.74
CA GLU A 49 -9.19 -33.65 12.70
C GLU A 49 -8.52 -32.93 11.50
N GLY A 50 -9.13 -33.04 10.32
CA GLY A 50 -8.76 -32.20 9.17
C GLY A 50 -7.37 -32.51 8.58
N PRO A 51 -6.59 -31.49 8.15
CA PRO A 51 -5.26 -31.67 7.57
C PRO A 51 -4.24 -32.36 8.50
N ARG A 52 -4.46 -32.34 9.83
CA ARG A 52 -3.62 -33.07 10.79
C ARG A 52 -3.89 -34.57 10.75
N ALA A 53 -5.16 -34.97 10.62
CA ALA A 53 -5.55 -36.36 10.43
C ALA A 53 -4.86 -36.98 9.20
N LYS A 54 -4.74 -36.22 8.10
CA LYS A 54 -3.94 -36.62 6.92
C LYS A 54 -2.47 -36.84 7.23
N ALA A 55 -1.83 -35.87 7.86
CA ALA A 55 -0.41 -35.96 8.18
C ALA A 55 -0.13 -37.19 9.05
N VAL A 56 -1.00 -37.46 10.03
CA VAL A 56 -0.91 -38.65 10.90
C VAL A 56 -1.10 -39.94 10.09
N ALA A 57 -2.08 -40.00 9.19
CA ALA A 57 -2.31 -41.17 8.32
C ALA A 57 -1.14 -41.43 7.35
N GLU A 58 -0.58 -40.39 6.73
CA GLU A 58 0.56 -40.49 5.81
C GLU A 58 1.86 -40.88 6.55
N ILE A 59 2.10 -40.32 7.73
CA ILE A 59 3.22 -40.72 8.61
C ILE A 59 3.07 -42.19 9.01
N THR A 60 1.85 -42.61 9.37
CA THR A 60 1.55 -43.99 9.74
C THR A 60 1.81 -44.95 8.58
N LEU A 61 1.32 -44.63 7.39
CA LEU A 61 1.54 -45.44 6.18
C LEU A 61 3.04 -45.53 5.82
N ALA A 62 3.77 -44.43 6.00
CA ALA A 62 5.21 -44.40 5.77
C ALA A 62 5.99 -45.20 6.83
N LEU A 63 5.56 -45.19 8.09
CA LEU A 63 6.12 -46.00 9.17
C LEU A 63 5.83 -47.50 8.98
N GLN A 64 4.62 -47.86 8.52
CA GLN A 64 4.27 -49.26 8.20
C GLN A 64 5.13 -49.83 7.06
N LYS A 65 5.53 -48.99 6.10
CA LYS A 65 6.39 -49.39 4.98
C LYS A 65 7.88 -49.41 5.33
N ALA A 66 8.27 -48.79 6.45
CA ALA A 66 9.66 -48.79 6.90
C ALA A 66 9.94 -50.08 7.69
N LYS A 67 10.84 -50.93 7.19
CA LYS A 67 11.33 -52.09 7.97
C LYS A 67 12.08 -51.59 9.21
N PRO A 68 11.85 -52.14 10.41
CA PRO A 68 12.61 -51.78 11.59
C PRO A 68 14.09 -52.11 11.36
N ASN A 69 14.98 -51.12 11.36
CA ASN A 69 16.41 -51.35 11.15
C ASN A 69 17.32 -50.71 12.21
N GLY A 70 16.76 -50.30 13.35
CA GLY A 70 17.52 -49.73 14.47
C GLY A 70 18.20 -48.38 14.20
N LYS A 71 18.08 -47.80 12.98
CA LYS A 71 18.70 -46.52 12.60
C LYS A 71 17.64 -45.42 12.43
N LYS A 72 18.03 -44.18 12.73
CA LYS A 72 17.21 -42.99 12.47
C LYS A 72 16.95 -42.88 10.96
N THR A 73 15.72 -43.17 10.55
CA THR A 73 15.30 -43.07 9.14
C THR A 73 14.64 -41.72 8.91
N LYS A 74 15.21 -40.87 8.04
CA LYS A 74 14.57 -39.63 7.58
C LYS A 74 13.50 -39.97 6.54
N ILE A 75 12.24 -39.88 6.92
CA ILE A 75 11.11 -40.05 6.00
C ILE A 75 10.84 -38.69 5.31
N LYS A 76 11.05 -38.62 3.99
CA LYS A 76 10.62 -37.47 3.19
C LYS A 76 9.12 -37.57 2.92
N ILE A 77 8.32 -36.79 3.64
CA ILE A 77 6.89 -36.63 3.34
C ILE A 77 6.79 -35.71 2.13
N GLY A 78 6.43 -36.28 0.99
CA GLY A 78 6.29 -35.60 -0.29
C GLY A 78 5.06 -34.68 -0.35
N LEU A 79 4.90 -33.75 0.58
CA LEU A 79 4.00 -32.61 0.39
C LEU A 79 4.69 -31.63 -0.56
N LYS A 80 4.74 -31.97 -1.85
CA LYS A 80 4.76 -30.93 -2.88
C LYS A 80 3.32 -30.43 -2.96
N PRO A 81 3.00 -29.25 -2.38
CA PRO A 81 1.68 -28.68 -2.56
C PRO A 81 1.36 -28.60 -4.06
N PRO A 82 0.13 -28.93 -4.49
CA PRO A 82 -0.28 -28.86 -5.88
C PRO A 82 -0.43 -27.38 -6.23
N TYR A 83 0.66 -26.69 -6.49
CA TYR A 83 0.59 -25.34 -7.02
C TYR A 83 0.61 -25.40 -8.54
N SER A 84 -0.35 -24.70 -9.13
CA SER A 84 -0.16 -24.15 -10.46
C SER A 84 1.06 -23.23 -10.42
N GLU A 85 1.97 -23.40 -11.38
CA GLU A 85 2.95 -22.37 -11.76
C GLU A 85 2.17 -21.24 -12.44
N VAL A 86 1.34 -20.52 -11.68
CA VAL A 86 0.81 -19.25 -12.15
C VAL A 86 1.99 -18.30 -12.17
N ALA A 87 2.37 -17.85 -13.36
CA ALA A 87 3.34 -16.78 -13.51
C ALA A 87 2.76 -15.51 -12.85
N LEU A 88 3.19 -15.26 -11.60
CA LEU A 88 2.81 -14.09 -10.84
C LEU A 88 3.66 -12.90 -11.28
N GLU A 89 3.00 -11.80 -11.61
CA GLU A 89 3.65 -10.52 -11.82
C GLU A 89 4.19 -9.99 -10.48
N ASP A 90 5.34 -9.32 -10.55
CA ASP A 90 5.94 -8.74 -9.35
C ASP A 90 5.17 -7.48 -8.94
N VAL A 91 4.75 -7.43 -7.68
CA VAL A 91 3.93 -6.33 -7.17
C VAL A 91 4.69 -4.99 -7.19
N ASP A 92 6.02 -5.02 -7.16
CA ASP A 92 6.85 -3.82 -7.26
C ASP A 92 7.05 -3.31 -8.70
N HIS A 93 6.65 -4.09 -9.71
CA HIS A 93 6.72 -3.74 -11.13
C HIS A 93 5.40 -4.09 -11.85
N PRO A 94 4.29 -3.37 -11.55
CA PRO A 94 3.01 -3.64 -12.19
C PRO A 94 3.10 -3.39 -13.70
N VAL A 95 2.47 -4.28 -14.47
CA VAL A 95 2.28 -4.16 -15.92
C VAL A 95 1.27 -3.05 -16.20
N VAL A 96 1.63 -2.07 -17.01
CA VAL A 96 0.70 -1.00 -17.38
C VAL A 96 0.20 -1.21 -18.80
N VAL A 97 -1.12 -1.11 -19.01
CA VAL A 97 -1.72 -1.25 -20.34
C VAL A 97 -1.43 0.02 -21.14
N PRO A 98 -1.00 -0.10 -22.42
CA PRO A 98 -0.75 1.06 -23.24
C PRO A 98 -2.05 1.84 -23.47
N PRO A 99 -1.94 3.10 -23.91
CA PRO A 99 -3.06 3.92 -24.33
C PRO A 99 -4.10 3.21 -25.21
N THR A 100 -5.37 3.27 -24.82
CA THR A 100 -6.51 2.82 -25.65
C THR A 100 -7.26 4.00 -26.23
N PRO A 101 -7.76 3.94 -27.48
CA PRO A 101 -8.60 4.99 -28.05
C PRO A 101 -9.79 5.36 -27.15
N SER A 102 -10.33 6.58 -27.30
CA SER A 102 -11.44 7.10 -26.48
C SER A 102 -12.74 6.28 -26.57
N THR A 103 -12.83 5.37 -27.53
CA THR A 103 -13.91 4.36 -27.66
C THR A 103 -13.88 3.30 -26.55
N VAL A 104 -12.76 3.19 -25.82
CA VAL A 104 -12.58 2.28 -24.68
C VAL A 104 -12.75 3.07 -23.39
N ALA A 105 -13.77 2.73 -22.61
CA ALA A 105 -14.05 3.38 -21.34
C ALA A 105 -12.88 3.19 -20.33
N PRO A 106 -12.58 4.18 -19.48
CA PRO A 106 -11.53 4.08 -18.45
C PRO A 106 -11.70 2.87 -17.53
N GLU A 107 -12.95 2.54 -17.17
CA GLU A 107 -13.28 1.37 -16.34
C GLU A 107 -12.88 0.05 -17.01
N THR A 108 -13.12 -0.08 -18.32
CA THR A 108 -12.70 -1.24 -19.11
C THR A 108 -11.18 -1.37 -19.09
N ARG A 109 -10.47 -0.25 -19.27
CA ARG A 109 -9.01 -0.24 -19.24
C ARG A 109 -8.46 -0.63 -17.86
N ALA A 110 -9.04 -0.09 -16.77
CA ALA A 110 -8.67 -0.46 -15.41
C ALA A 110 -8.90 -1.96 -15.15
N ALA A 111 -10.00 -2.52 -15.63
CA ALA A 111 -10.27 -3.95 -15.55
C ALA A 111 -9.25 -4.78 -16.37
N ILE A 112 -8.82 -4.33 -17.56
CA ILE A 112 -7.73 -4.98 -18.31
C ILE A 112 -6.41 -4.92 -17.52
N GLU A 113 -6.08 -3.79 -16.91
CA GLU A 113 -4.87 -3.68 -16.07
C GLU A 113 -4.93 -4.64 -14.88
N LEU A 114 -6.10 -4.77 -14.22
CA LEU A 114 -6.29 -5.77 -13.17
C LEU A 114 -6.11 -7.20 -13.71
N LEU A 115 -6.62 -7.51 -14.90
CA LEU A 115 -6.49 -8.82 -15.53
C LEU A 115 -5.02 -9.22 -15.72
N LEU A 116 -4.18 -8.28 -16.14
CA LEU A 116 -2.75 -8.51 -16.35
C LEU A 116 -1.98 -8.61 -15.04
N ASN A 117 -2.28 -7.72 -14.09
CA ASN A 117 -1.54 -7.57 -12.84
C ASN A 117 -1.99 -8.48 -11.71
N PHE A 118 -3.16 -9.11 -11.82
CA PHE A 118 -3.72 -9.93 -10.75
C PHE A 118 -4.14 -11.33 -11.24
N PRO A 119 -3.15 -12.19 -11.55
CA PRO A 119 -3.37 -13.52 -12.13
C PRO A 119 -4.31 -14.43 -11.31
N ASN A 120 -4.37 -14.23 -10.01
CA ASN A 120 -5.16 -15.03 -9.09
C ASN A 120 -6.66 -14.73 -9.13
N HIS A 121 -7.07 -13.65 -9.80
CA HIS A 121 -8.46 -13.22 -9.91
C HIS A 121 -8.92 -13.03 -11.37
N ARG A 122 -8.13 -13.48 -12.36
CA ARG A 122 -8.49 -13.28 -13.78
C ARG A 122 -9.83 -13.89 -14.19
N PRO A 123 -10.37 -15.01 -13.64
CA PRO A 123 -11.64 -15.53 -14.13
C PRO A 123 -12.77 -14.53 -13.91
N THR A 124 -12.81 -13.95 -12.71
CA THR A 124 -13.79 -12.91 -12.35
C THR A 124 -13.62 -11.66 -13.20
N ILE A 125 -12.39 -11.19 -13.39
CA ILE A 125 -12.10 -10.00 -14.19
C ILE A 125 -12.44 -10.24 -15.68
N PHE A 126 -12.14 -11.44 -16.20
CA PHE A 126 -12.48 -11.86 -17.55
C PHE A 126 -13.99 -11.83 -17.77
N VAL A 127 -14.76 -12.44 -16.86
CA VAL A 127 -16.22 -12.47 -16.95
C VAL A 127 -16.81 -11.06 -16.90
N TYR A 128 -16.27 -10.20 -16.02
CA TYR A 128 -16.66 -8.80 -15.98
C TYR A 128 -16.39 -8.08 -17.32
N LEU A 129 -15.19 -8.25 -17.89
CA LEU A 129 -14.82 -7.66 -19.18
C LEU A 129 -15.75 -8.13 -20.32
N VAL A 130 -16.07 -9.42 -20.38
CA VAL A 130 -17.03 -9.96 -21.35
C VAL A 130 -18.43 -9.34 -21.17
N LYS A 131 -18.89 -9.22 -19.93
CA LYS A 131 -20.20 -8.63 -19.60
C LYS A 131 -20.32 -7.17 -20.07
N ILE A 132 -19.24 -6.40 -20.05
CA ILE A 132 -19.21 -5.01 -20.56
C ILE A 132 -18.85 -4.91 -22.05
N GLY A 133 -18.92 -6.02 -22.80
CA GLY A 133 -18.79 -6.04 -24.26
C GLY A 133 -17.38 -6.32 -24.80
N ALA A 134 -16.42 -6.70 -23.97
CA ALA A 134 -15.08 -7.06 -24.43
C ALA A 134 -15.09 -8.46 -25.07
N LYS A 135 -14.49 -8.58 -26.26
CA LYS A 135 -14.35 -9.84 -27.00
C LYS A 135 -12.90 -10.30 -26.96
N PHE A 136 -12.67 -11.46 -26.34
CA PHE A 136 -11.37 -12.11 -26.32
C PHE A 136 -11.18 -13.02 -27.54
N PRO A 137 -9.95 -13.14 -28.06
CA PRO A 137 -9.61 -14.17 -29.05
C PRO A 137 -9.68 -15.56 -28.40
N ASP A 138 -9.27 -16.60 -29.14
CA ASP A 138 -9.29 -17.97 -28.63
C ASP A 138 -8.58 -18.10 -27.25
N THR A 139 -9.37 -18.36 -26.21
CA THR A 139 -8.91 -18.43 -24.82
C THR A 139 -8.04 -19.63 -24.52
N THR A 140 -7.92 -20.59 -25.45
CA THR A 140 -6.98 -21.72 -25.34
C THR A 140 -5.55 -21.39 -25.78
N GLN A 141 -5.36 -20.26 -26.47
CA GLN A 141 -4.05 -19.77 -26.92
C GLN A 141 -3.57 -18.59 -26.07
N PRO A 142 -2.27 -18.22 -26.15
CA PRO A 142 -1.79 -16.97 -25.57
C PRO A 142 -2.58 -15.77 -26.11
N ILE A 143 -3.22 -15.03 -25.20
CA ILE A 143 -4.04 -13.86 -25.50
C ILE A 143 -3.11 -12.66 -25.60
N THR A 144 -3.07 -12.03 -26.78
CA THR A 144 -2.21 -10.88 -27.10
C THR A 144 -2.95 -9.54 -26.98
N GLY A 145 -4.27 -9.55 -26.83
CA GLY A 145 -5.11 -8.37 -26.72
C GLY A 145 -6.59 -8.72 -26.64
N VAL A 146 -7.44 -7.70 -26.61
CA VAL A 146 -8.90 -7.81 -26.52
C VAL A 146 -9.57 -6.77 -27.41
N THR A 147 -10.70 -7.11 -28.04
CA THR A 147 -11.48 -6.16 -28.83
C THR A 147 -12.61 -5.57 -27.99
N VAL A 148 -12.68 -4.25 -27.90
CA VAL A 148 -13.72 -3.50 -27.18
C VAL A 148 -14.33 -2.49 -28.14
N ASN A 149 -15.64 -2.53 -28.36
CA ASN A 149 -16.34 -1.61 -29.28
C ASN A 149 -15.65 -1.50 -30.66
N GLY A 150 -15.26 -2.64 -31.25
CA GLY A 150 -14.55 -2.71 -32.53
C GLY A 150 -13.07 -2.28 -32.49
N THR A 151 -12.58 -1.79 -31.36
CA THR A 151 -11.19 -1.35 -31.17
C THR A 151 -10.36 -2.47 -30.55
N PHE A 152 -9.27 -2.87 -31.20
CA PHE A 152 -8.35 -3.87 -30.65
C PHE A 152 -7.35 -3.22 -29.68
N VAL A 153 -7.40 -3.65 -28.42
CA VAL A 153 -6.48 -3.25 -27.35
C VAL A 153 -5.40 -4.31 -27.21
N LYS A 154 -4.19 -4.00 -27.67
CA LYS A 154 -3.02 -4.89 -27.56
C LYS A 154 -2.47 -4.89 -26.13
N PHE A 155 -2.16 -6.08 -25.60
CA PHE A 155 -1.52 -6.23 -24.30
C PHE A 155 0.01 -6.04 -24.41
N PRO A 156 0.66 -5.47 -23.36
CA PRO A 156 2.12 -5.34 -23.33
C PRO A 156 2.85 -6.68 -23.43
N LYS A 157 2.26 -7.72 -22.85
CA LYS A 157 2.76 -9.09 -22.87
C LYS A 157 1.59 -10.03 -23.10
N PRO A 158 1.73 -11.05 -23.95
CA PRO A 158 0.75 -12.11 -24.05
C PRO A 158 0.62 -12.83 -22.72
N PHE A 159 -0.60 -13.20 -22.33
CA PHE A 159 -0.81 -14.10 -21.22
C PHE A 159 -1.67 -15.27 -21.64
N LYS A 160 -1.49 -16.42 -20.98
CA LYS A 160 -2.35 -17.58 -21.17
C LYS A 160 -3.39 -17.61 -20.05
N LEU A 161 -4.65 -17.74 -20.43
CA LEU A 161 -5.71 -18.08 -19.47
C LEU A 161 -5.51 -19.55 -19.10
N SER A 162 -5.01 -19.80 -17.89
CA SER A 162 -4.70 -21.16 -17.41
C SER A 162 -5.07 -21.24 -15.94
N TYR A 163 -6.03 -22.11 -15.64
CA TYR A 163 -6.56 -22.37 -14.32
C TYR A 163 -6.56 -23.87 -14.06
N THR A 164 -5.56 -24.31 -13.31
CA THR A 164 -5.50 -25.71 -12.86
C THR A 164 -6.48 -25.93 -11.73
N ILE A 165 -7.45 -26.81 -11.94
CA ILE A 165 -8.32 -27.35 -10.91
C ILE A 165 -8.01 -28.82 -10.69
N ASN A 166 -8.19 -29.29 -9.46
CA ASN A 166 -8.09 -30.71 -9.14
C ASN A 166 -9.50 -31.21 -8.82
N VAL A 167 -9.93 -32.27 -9.51
CA VAL A 167 -11.19 -32.98 -9.29
C VAL A 167 -10.86 -34.45 -9.08
N ASN A 168 -11.01 -34.94 -7.84
CA ASN A 168 -10.77 -36.33 -7.43
C ASN A 168 -9.35 -36.80 -7.80
N ASP A 169 -8.35 -36.05 -7.32
CA ASP A 169 -6.91 -36.21 -7.61
C ASP A 169 -6.50 -36.13 -9.10
N LYS A 170 -7.46 -35.93 -10.01
CA LYS A 170 -7.22 -35.64 -11.42
C LYS A 170 -7.10 -34.14 -11.64
N LYS A 171 -6.05 -33.72 -12.35
CA LYS A 171 -5.80 -32.32 -12.67
C LYS A 171 -6.41 -31.96 -14.03
N PHE A 172 -7.02 -30.78 -14.11
CA PHE A 172 -7.55 -30.20 -15.33
C PHE A 172 -7.08 -28.75 -15.46
N ASP A 173 -6.53 -28.36 -16.60
CA ASP A 173 -6.11 -26.99 -16.89
C ASP A 173 -7.15 -26.29 -17.79
N LEU A 174 -7.93 -25.36 -17.22
CA LEU A 174 -8.99 -24.65 -17.92
C LEU A 174 -8.45 -23.37 -18.59
N PRO A 175 -8.90 -23.00 -19.80
CA PRO A 175 -9.99 -23.62 -20.57
C PRO A 175 -9.61 -24.84 -21.41
N ARG A 176 -8.32 -25.18 -21.56
CA ARG A 176 -7.83 -26.24 -22.47
C ARG A 176 -8.53 -27.58 -22.24
N ASP A 177 -8.67 -27.99 -20.99
CA ASP A 177 -9.15 -29.31 -20.61
C ASP A 177 -10.67 -29.32 -20.31
N SER A 178 -11.41 -28.26 -20.66
CA SER A 178 -12.84 -28.11 -20.32
C SER A 178 -13.71 -29.24 -20.90
N LYS A 179 -13.42 -29.69 -22.13
CA LYS A 179 -14.12 -30.82 -22.76
C LYS A 179 -13.85 -32.13 -22.02
N GLN A 180 -12.60 -32.36 -21.62
CA GLN A 180 -12.22 -33.54 -20.85
C GLN A 180 -12.84 -33.54 -19.46
N LEU A 181 -12.95 -32.37 -18.83
CA LEU A 181 -13.66 -32.19 -17.57
C LEU A 181 -15.14 -32.54 -17.72
N ALA A 182 -15.80 -32.08 -18.78
CA ALA A 182 -17.21 -32.41 -19.04
C ALA A 182 -17.43 -33.94 -19.15
N VAL A 183 -16.59 -34.61 -19.93
CA VAL A 183 -16.62 -36.09 -20.07
C VAL A 183 -16.35 -36.78 -18.73
N TYR A 184 -15.40 -36.27 -17.94
CA TYR A 184 -15.05 -36.83 -16.65
C TYR A 184 -16.20 -36.71 -15.63
N VAL A 185 -16.80 -35.52 -15.53
CA VAL A 185 -17.94 -35.27 -14.64
C VAL A 185 -19.13 -36.15 -15.02
N GLN A 186 -19.38 -36.33 -16.32
CA GLN A 186 -20.47 -37.18 -16.79
C GLN A 186 -20.29 -38.65 -16.38
N THR A 187 -19.05 -39.16 -16.41
CA THR A 187 -18.71 -40.54 -16.03
C THR A 187 -18.55 -40.71 -14.51
N HIS A 188 -18.39 -39.62 -13.76
CA HIS A 188 -18.15 -39.62 -12.32
C HIS A 188 -19.13 -38.70 -11.59
N GLN A 189 -20.43 -38.96 -11.68
CA GLN A 189 -21.48 -38.03 -11.19
C GLN A 189 -21.33 -37.60 -9.72
N HIS A 190 -20.71 -38.42 -8.86
CA HIS A 190 -20.44 -38.07 -7.47
C HIS A 190 -19.54 -36.83 -7.30
N VAL A 191 -18.75 -36.43 -8.32
CA VAL A 191 -17.91 -35.21 -8.28
C VAL A 191 -18.65 -33.97 -8.79
N LEU A 192 -19.91 -34.09 -9.22
CA LEU A 192 -20.66 -33.01 -9.85
C LEU A 192 -20.82 -31.81 -8.91
N THR A 193 -21.16 -32.03 -7.65
CA THR A 193 -21.35 -30.94 -6.66
C THR A 193 -20.11 -30.05 -6.53
N VAL A 194 -18.94 -30.67 -6.34
CA VAL A 194 -17.68 -29.95 -6.18
C VAL A 194 -17.28 -29.27 -7.50
N THR A 195 -17.47 -29.95 -8.62
CA THR A 195 -17.16 -29.39 -9.94
C THR A 195 -18.04 -28.18 -10.25
N VAL A 196 -19.35 -28.26 -9.97
CA VAL A 196 -20.28 -27.15 -10.15
C VAL A 196 -19.87 -25.96 -9.30
N GLN A 197 -19.52 -26.17 -8.04
CA GLN A 197 -19.04 -25.09 -7.18
C GLN A 197 -17.77 -24.43 -7.74
N ILE A 198 -16.76 -25.21 -8.12
CA ILE A 198 -15.51 -24.68 -8.69
C ILE A 198 -15.77 -23.91 -9.98
N LEU A 199 -16.54 -24.49 -10.90
CA LEU A 199 -16.87 -23.86 -12.18
C LEU A 199 -17.68 -22.57 -11.98
N HIS A 200 -18.66 -22.57 -11.07
CA HIS A 200 -19.41 -21.36 -10.72
C HIS A 200 -18.49 -20.27 -10.15
N GLN A 201 -17.52 -20.63 -9.29
CA GLN A 201 -16.52 -19.68 -8.77
C GLN A 201 -15.57 -19.13 -9.84
N LEU A 202 -15.39 -19.87 -10.94
CA LEU A 202 -14.68 -19.41 -12.13
C LEU A 202 -15.60 -18.65 -13.11
N GLY A 203 -16.87 -18.45 -12.75
CA GLY A 203 -17.87 -17.71 -13.52
C GLY A 203 -18.53 -18.53 -14.62
N ALA A 204 -18.62 -19.85 -14.47
CA ALA A 204 -19.38 -20.69 -15.38
C ALA A 204 -20.89 -20.53 -15.18
N GLU A 205 -21.61 -20.58 -16.29
CA GLU A 205 -23.07 -20.67 -16.32
C GLU A 205 -23.49 -22.08 -16.72
N PHE A 206 -24.62 -22.56 -16.21
CA PHE A 206 -25.12 -23.91 -16.48
C PHE A 206 -26.45 -23.83 -17.21
N ASN A 207 -26.62 -24.68 -18.22
CA ASN A 207 -27.88 -24.84 -18.91
C ASN A 207 -28.52 -26.16 -18.51
N VAL A 208 -29.85 -26.16 -18.43
CA VAL A 208 -30.65 -27.36 -18.18
C VAL A 208 -31.39 -27.79 -19.44
N ASP A 209 -31.75 -29.07 -19.53
CA ASP A 209 -32.65 -29.59 -20.56
C ASP A 209 -34.13 -29.35 -20.19
N GLY A 210 -35.06 -29.80 -21.05
CA GLY A 210 -36.50 -29.71 -20.78
C GLY A 210 -36.98 -30.49 -19.54
N GLY A 211 -36.18 -31.44 -19.06
CA GLY A 211 -36.42 -32.19 -17.82
C GLY A 211 -35.73 -31.58 -16.58
N GLY A 212 -35.06 -30.44 -16.72
CA GLY A 212 -34.34 -29.75 -15.64
C GLY A 212 -32.98 -30.36 -15.29
N LYS A 213 -32.45 -31.34 -16.02
CA LYS A 213 -31.10 -31.90 -15.82
C LYS A 213 -30.05 -31.00 -16.44
N ILE A 214 -28.83 -30.96 -15.88
CA ILE A 214 -27.75 -30.13 -16.42
C ILE A 214 -27.30 -30.70 -17.78
N SER A 215 -27.50 -29.95 -18.86
CA SER A 215 -27.19 -30.36 -20.23
C SER A 215 -25.85 -29.83 -20.74
N SER A 216 -25.40 -28.70 -20.20
CA SER A 216 -24.11 -28.10 -20.55
C SER A 216 -23.67 -27.07 -19.51
N PHE A 217 -22.40 -26.66 -19.60
CA PHE A 217 -21.91 -25.46 -18.93
C PHE A 217 -21.15 -24.56 -19.92
N VAL A 218 -21.21 -23.25 -19.71
CA VAL A 218 -20.47 -22.23 -20.45
C VAL A 218 -19.39 -21.70 -19.53
N ILE A 219 -18.12 -21.81 -19.94
CA ILE A 219 -17.00 -21.24 -19.20
C ILE A 219 -16.01 -20.62 -20.19
N PHE A 220 -15.48 -19.43 -19.85
CA PHE A 220 -14.54 -18.69 -20.70
C PHE A 220 -15.02 -18.51 -22.16
N GLY A 221 -16.33 -18.31 -22.33
CA GLY A 221 -16.98 -18.10 -23.63
C GLY A 221 -17.20 -19.37 -24.46
N LYS A 222 -16.89 -20.56 -23.94
CA LYS A 222 -17.07 -21.84 -24.65
C LYS A 222 -18.10 -22.73 -23.95
N THR A 223 -19.10 -23.18 -24.71
CA THR A 223 -20.09 -24.16 -24.25
C THR A 223 -19.52 -25.58 -24.29
N GLN A 224 -19.58 -26.28 -23.17
CA GLN A 224 -19.23 -27.70 -23.04
C GLN A 224 -20.52 -28.49 -22.82
N LYS A 225 -20.91 -29.29 -23.82
CA LYS A 225 -22.10 -30.13 -23.73
C LYS A 225 -21.78 -31.45 -23.03
N PHE A 226 -22.68 -31.89 -22.16
CA PHE A 226 -22.70 -33.27 -21.70
C PHE A 226 -23.39 -34.12 -22.77
N SER A 227 -22.85 -35.32 -23.06
CA SER A 227 -23.48 -36.19 -24.06
C SER A 227 -24.83 -36.73 -23.59
N ASN A 228 -25.00 -36.90 -22.28
CA ASN A 228 -26.27 -37.14 -21.61
C ASN A 228 -26.46 -36.10 -20.48
N PRO A 229 -27.64 -35.48 -20.36
CA PRO A 229 -27.94 -34.56 -19.25
C PRO A 229 -27.74 -35.20 -17.88
N VAL A 230 -27.10 -34.47 -16.97
CA VAL A 230 -26.58 -34.99 -15.71
C VAL A 230 -27.52 -34.68 -14.54
N GLY A 231 -28.00 -35.72 -13.86
CA GLY A 231 -28.64 -35.65 -12.55
C GLY A 231 -27.63 -35.84 -11.42
N ASN A 232 -28.03 -35.55 -10.20
CA ASN A 232 -27.20 -35.79 -9.02
C ASN A 232 -28.06 -36.17 -7.82
N SER A 233 -27.44 -36.76 -6.79
CA SER A 233 -28.07 -36.91 -5.49
C SER A 233 -27.33 -36.09 -4.44
N VAL A 234 -28.07 -35.47 -3.53
CA VAL A 234 -27.50 -34.74 -2.38
C VAL A 234 -28.08 -35.25 -1.09
N PHE A 235 -27.25 -35.34 -0.06
CA PHE A 235 -27.62 -35.85 1.26
C PHE A 235 -27.76 -34.74 2.30
N VAL A 236 -28.98 -34.30 2.59
CA VAL A 236 -29.23 -33.20 3.53
C VAL A 236 -29.92 -33.75 4.77
N GLN A 237 -29.31 -33.52 5.94
CA GLN A 237 -29.85 -33.92 7.25
C GLN A 237 -30.27 -35.40 7.34
N GLY A 238 -29.43 -36.32 6.86
CA GLY A 238 -29.76 -37.75 6.95
C GLY A 238 -30.63 -38.28 5.81
N LYS A 239 -31.07 -37.43 4.87
CA LYS A 239 -31.96 -37.80 3.76
C LYS A 239 -31.31 -37.54 2.40
N MET A 240 -31.49 -38.47 1.47
CA MET A 240 -31.04 -38.33 0.08
C MET A 240 -32.12 -37.68 -0.78
N TYR A 241 -31.73 -36.73 -1.63
CA TYR A 241 -32.58 -36.01 -2.58
C TYR A 241 -32.00 -36.15 -3.99
N TYR A 242 -32.81 -36.54 -4.96
CA TYR A 242 -32.43 -36.73 -6.36
C TYR A 242 -32.78 -35.48 -7.18
N LEU A 243 -31.78 -34.78 -7.70
CA LEU A 243 -31.93 -33.56 -8.48
C LEU A 243 -32.01 -33.88 -9.98
N PRO A 244 -32.94 -33.25 -10.74
CA PRO A 244 -33.79 -32.12 -10.33
C PRO A 244 -35.13 -32.50 -9.65
N LYS A 245 -35.53 -33.79 -9.67
CA LYS A 245 -36.85 -34.27 -9.22
C LYS A 245 -37.27 -33.74 -7.84
N ASP A 246 -36.34 -33.74 -6.89
CA ASP A 246 -36.61 -33.45 -5.49
C ASP A 246 -36.29 -32.00 -5.09
N ILE A 247 -35.99 -31.08 -6.03
CA ILE A 247 -35.61 -29.69 -5.72
C ILE A 247 -36.65 -28.98 -4.83
N LYS A 248 -37.94 -29.11 -5.15
CA LYS A 248 -39.01 -28.46 -4.36
C LYS A 248 -39.05 -28.98 -2.92
N VAL A 249 -38.88 -30.30 -2.73
CA VAL A 249 -38.87 -30.92 -1.40
C VAL A 249 -37.61 -30.52 -0.63
N LEU A 250 -36.46 -30.53 -1.30
CA LEU A 250 -35.18 -30.11 -0.73
C LEU A 250 -35.23 -28.64 -0.26
N LEU A 251 -35.77 -27.72 -1.05
CA LEU A 251 -35.90 -26.31 -0.67
C LEU A 251 -36.80 -26.11 0.56
N LYS A 252 -37.87 -26.89 0.72
CA LYS A 252 -38.68 -26.89 1.95
C LYS A 252 -37.86 -27.32 3.17
N THR A 253 -37.02 -28.34 3.04
CA THR A 253 -36.12 -28.80 4.12
C THR A 253 -35.07 -27.75 4.47
N LEU A 254 -34.52 -27.07 3.46
CA LEU A 254 -33.44 -26.09 3.63
C LEU A 254 -33.91 -24.75 4.24
N ARG A 255 -35.21 -24.46 4.21
CA ARG A 255 -35.82 -23.20 4.67
C ARG A 255 -35.29 -22.70 6.02
N ASN A 256 -35.18 -23.63 6.99
CA ASN A 256 -34.77 -23.34 8.36
C ASN A 256 -33.32 -23.76 8.66
N ASN A 257 -32.55 -24.16 7.65
CA ASN A 257 -31.18 -24.63 7.79
C ASN A 257 -30.23 -23.92 6.81
N PRO A 258 -29.84 -22.67 7.11
CA PRO A 258 -28.95 -21.91 6.23
C PRO A 258 -27.59 -22.58 6.03
N ALA A 259 -27.09 -23.35 7.01
CA ALA A 259 -25.81 -24.03 6.90
C ALA A 259 -25.81 -25.13 5.82
N GLU A 260 -26.88 -25.94 5.75
CA GLU A 260 -27.03 -26.92 4.67
C GLU A 260 -27.34 -26.24 3.33
N PHE A 261 -28.12 -25.14 3.35
CA PHE A 261 -28.42 -24.40 2.13
C PHE A 261 -27.15 -23.91 1.42
N PHE A 262 -26.22 -23.28 2.16
CA PHE A 262 -24.99 -22.75 1.56
C PHE A 262 -24.05 -23.83 1.02
N LYS A 263 -24.12 -25.08 1.49
CA LYS A 263 -23.35 -26.20 0.93
C LYS A 263 -23.82 -26.61 -0.47
N VAL A 264 -25.12 -26.51 -0.73
CA VAL A 264 -25.71 -26.94 -2.00
C VAL A 264 -26.16 -25.77 -2.88
N LYS A 265 -26.02 -24.52 -2.42
CA LYS A 265 -26.46 -23.30 -3.13
C LYS A 265 -26.04 -23.29 -4.61
N PHE A 266 -24.76 -23.48 -4.91
CA PHE A 266 -24.28 -23.42 -6.30
C PHE A 266 -24.80 -24.57 -7.16
N LEU A 267 -25.02 -25.74 -6.56
CA LEU A 267 -25.65 -26.86 -7.26
C LEU A 267 -27.11 -26.56 -7.58
N LEU A 268 -27.86 -26.00 -6.64
CA LEU A 268 -29.24 -25.54 -6.86
C LEU A 268 -29.31 -24.50 -7.98
N ILE A 269 -28.39 -23.53 -8.01
CA ILE A 269 -28.29 -22.54 -9.08
C ILE A 269 -28.03 -23.23 -10.43
N ALA A 270 -27.13 -24.21 -10.50
CA ALA A 270 -26.85 -24.94 -11.72
C ALA A 270 -28.06 -25.73 -12.25
N TYR A 271 -28.97 -26.15 -11.37
CA TYR A 271 -30.26 -26.76 -11.72
C TYR A 271 -31.39 -25.74 -11.98
N GLY A 272 -31.08 -24.43 -12.05
CA GLY A 272 -32.03 -23.39 -12.42
C GLY A 272 -32.77 -22.72 -11.25
N VAL A 273 -32.37 -22.97 -10.00
CA VAL A 273 -32.92 -22.23 -8.85
C VAL A 273 -32.38 -20.80 -8.85
N ARG A 274 -33.26 -19.81 -8.84
CA ARG A 274 -32.89 -18.39 -8.76
C ARG A 274 -32.85 -17.95 -7.29
N ILE A 275 -31.77 -17.32 -6.85
CA ILE A 275 -31.66 -16.78 -5.49
C ILE A 275 -31.82 -15.25 -5.56
N THR A 276 -32.78 -14.74 -4.81
CA THR A 276 -33.07 -13.30 -4.67
C THR A 276 -32.99 -12.90 -3.20
N LYS A 277 -32.90 -11.60 -2.90
CA LYS A 277 -32.94 -11.10 -1.52
C LYS A 277 -34.27 -10.42 -1.22
N SER A 278 -34.74 -10.56 0.01
CA SER A 278 -35.80 -9.71 0.56
C SER A 278 -35.22 -8.38 1.09
N SER A 279 -36.07 -7.39 1.34
CA SER A 279 -35.68 -6.11 1.93
C SER A 279 -34.94 -6.29 3.26
N GLY A 280 -33.70 -5.80 3.34
CA GLY A 280 -32.86 -5.85 4.55
C GLY A 280 -31.93 -7.07 4.67
N GLY A 281 -31.84 -7.94 3.66
CA GLY A 281 -30.79 -8.98 3.56
C GLY A 281 -30.84 -10.13 4.56
N SER A 282 -31.82 -10.12 5.48
CA SER A 282 -32.04 -11.15 6.51
C SER A 282 -32.68 -12.42 5.97
N VAL A 283 -33.39 -12.34 4.85
CA VAL A 283 -34.00 -13.49 4.18
C VAL A 283 -33.56 -13.53 2.72
N MET A 284 -32.99 -14.67 2.32
CA MET A 284 -32.75 -15.01 0.92
C MET A 284 -33.92 -15.84 0.40
N ARG A 285 -34.44 -15.51 -0.78
CA ARG A 285 -35.56 -16.20 -1.41
C ARG A 285 -35.08 -17.04 -2.58
N ALA A 286 -35.20 -18.36 -2.46
CA ALA A 286 -34.97 -19.29 -3.55
C ALA A 286 -36.26 -19.45 -4.38
N VAL A 287 -36.20 -19.27 -5.69
CA VAL A 287 -37.33 -19.35 -6.61
C VAL A 287 -37.10 -20.49 -7.60
N TYR A 288 -38.08 -21.40 -7.71
CA TYR A 288 -38.01 -22.55 -8.61
C TYR A 288 -39.40 -23.01 -9.05
N GLY A 289 -39.63 -23.09 -10.36
CA GLY A 289 -40.89 -23.58 -10.93
C GLY A 289 -42.14 -22.80 -10.46
N GLY A 290 -42.03 -21.47 -10.34
CA GLY A 290 -43.09 -20.58 -9.85
C GLY A 290 -43.15 -20.42 -8.33
N ASP A 291 -42.60 -21.36 -7.56
CA ASP A 291 -42.63 -21.33 -6.09
C ASP A 291 -41.48 -20.51 -5.51
N SER A 292 -41.70 -19.92 -4.33
CA SER A 292 -40.70 -19.17 -3.56
C SER A 292 -40.48 -19.77 -2.17
N TYR A 293 -39.22 -19.86 -1.75
CA TYR A 293 -38.80 -20.47 -0.50
C TYR A 293 -37.86 -19.51 0.25
N ASP A 294 -38.31 -19.03 1.41
CA ASP A 294 -37.60 -18.03 2.21
C ASP A 294 -36.63 -18.68 3.20
N ILE A 295 -35.33 -18.44 3.01
CA ILE A 295 -34.23 -18.96 3.82
C ILE A 295 -33.76 -17.86 4.77
N SER A 296 -33.99 -18.05 6.06
CA SER A 296 -33.65 -17.06 7.09
C SER A 296 -32.17 -17.13 7.49
N VAL A 297 -31.47 -16.01 7.36
CA VAL A 297 -30.12 -15.79 7.88
C VAL A 297 -30.23 -14.95 9.14
N LYS A 298 -30.01 -15.57 10.30
CA LYS A 298 -30.40 -15.01 11.62
C LYS A 298 -29.83 -13.62 11.94
N LYS A 299 -28.68 -13.22 11.37
CA LYS A 299 -28.10 -11.85 11.47
C LYS A 299 -27.19 -11.56 10.27
N PRO A 300 -27.62 -10.74 9.29
CA PRO A 300 -26.73 -10.25 8.24
C PRO A 300 -25.74 -9.22 8.80
N VAL A 301 -24.59 -9.07 8.16
CA VAL A 301 -23.59 -8.05 8.48
C VAL A 301 -23.55 -7.02 7.36
N ARG A 302 -23.73 -5.75 7.71
CA ARG A 302 -23.64 -4.66 6.75
C ARG A 302 -22.19 -4.24 6.56
N ILE A 303 -21.74 -4.20 5.31
CA ILE A 303 -20.44 -3.66 4.93
C ILE A 303 -20.63 -2.51 3.93
N THR A 304 -19.68 -1.58 3.91
CA THR A 304 -19.69 -0.45 2.98
C THR A 304 -18.50 -0.54 2.05
N LEU A 305 -18.76 -0.43 0.74
CA LEU A 305 -17.74 -0.36 -0.31
C LEU A 305 -18.01 0.90 -1.13
N GLY A 306 -17.10 1.87 -1.05
CA GLY A 306 -17.35 3.21 -1.60
C GLY A 306 -18.57 3.85 -0.95
N GLU A 307 -19.53 4.30 -1.76
CA GLU A 307 -20.77 4.93 -1.30
C GLU A 307 -21.91 3.91 -1.08
N LYS A 308 -21.71 2.65 -1.47
CA LYS A 308 -22.75 1.61 -1.42
C LYS A 308 -22.62 0.75 -0.18
N SER A 309 -23.78 0.46 0.44
CA SER A 309 -23.91 -0.51 1.52
C SER A 309 -24.41 -1.85 0.99
N TYR A 310 -23.89 -2.94 1.53
CA TYR A 310 -24.23 -4.30 1.16
C TYR A 310 -24.50 -5.16 2.40
N ASP A 311 -25.49 -6.04 2.31
CA ASP A 311 -25.87 -6.97 3.37
C ASP A 311 -25.27 -8.35 3.11
N ILE A 312 -24.31 -8.76 3.93
CA ILE A 312 -23.63 -10.06 3.84
C ILE A 312 -24.41 -11.10 4.65
N PRO A 313 -24.72 -12.29 4.08
CA PRO A 313 -24.17 -12.86 2.85
C PRO A 313 -24.99 -12.63 1.57
N ALA A 314 -26.18 -12.05 1.64
CA ALA A 314 -27.11 -11.96 0.51
C ALA A 314 -26.50 -11.24 -0.71
N ASP A 315 -25.74 -10.18 -0.47
CA ASP A 315 -25.13 -9.35 -1.51
C ASP A 315 -23.74 -9.81 -1.95
N LEU A 316 -23.19 -10.88 -1.38
CA LEU A 316 -21.80 -11.28 -1.64
C LEU A 316 -21.55 -11.53 -3.14
N GLU A 317 -22.49 -12.19 -3.81
CA GLU A 317 -22.40 -12.45 -5.25
C GLU A 317 -22.59 -11.19 -6.11
N ALA A 318 -23.47 -10.28 -5.68
CA ALA A 318 -23.69 -9.01 -6.36
C ALA A 318 -22.45 -8.11 -6.29
N ILE A 319 -21.77 -8.07 -5.14
CA ILE A 319 -20.49 -7.36 -4.97
C ILE A 319 -19.48 -7.83 -6.00
N PHE A 320 -19.23 -9.14 -6.12
CA PHE A 320 -18.23 -9.67 -7.06
C PHE A 320 -18.60 -9.58 -8.54
N ARG A 321 -19.84 -9.19 -8.86
CA ARG A 321 -20.31 -8.89 -10.22
C ARG A 321 -20.32 -7.39 -10.54
N SER A 322 -19.89 -6.55 -9.60
CA SER A 322 -19.79 -5.09 -9.72
C SER A 322 -18.34 -4.63 -9.96
N PRO A 323 -18.12 -3.43 -10.52
CA PRO A 323 -16.78 -2.85 -10.68
C PRO A 323 -15.99 -2.81 -9.36
N GLU A 324 -16.66 -2.48 -8.25
CA GLU A 324 -16.07 -2.40 -6.91
C GLU A 324 -15.55 -3.78 -6.44
N GLY A 325 -16.23 -4.86 -6.85
CA GLY A 325 -15.84 -6.23 -6.53
C GLY A 325 -14.58 -6.73 -7.22
N LEU A 326 -14.12 -6.07 -8.28
CA LEU A 326 -12.86 -6.41 -8.97
C LEU A 326 -11.64 -6.13 -8.08
N GLN A 327 -11.76 -5.15 -7.18
CA GLN A 327 -10.76 -4.86 -6.16
C GLN A 327 -11.02 -5.74 -4.93
N VAL A 328 -10.80 -7.05 -5.07
CA VAL A 328 -11.11 -8.02 -4.01
C VAL A 328 -10.46 -7.69 -2.67
N GLY A 329 -9.30 -7.02 -2.66
CA GLY A 329 -8.66 -6.59 -1.42
C GLY A 329 -9.50 -5.58 -0.63
N VAL A 330 -10.20 -4.68 -1.31
CA VAL A 330 -11.15 -3.74 -0.69
C VAL A 330 -12.32 -4.49 -0.05
N VAL A 331 -12.87 -5.49 -0.75
CA VAL A 331 -13.94 -6.34 -0.23
C VAL A 331 -13.47 -7.12 1.01
N LEU A 332 -12.29 -7.74 0.93
CA LEU A 332 -11.70 -8.48 2.05
C LEU A 332 -11.41 -7.54 3.23
N GLN A 333 -10.92 -6.31 2.98
CA GLN A 333 -10.69 -5.32 4.03
C GLN A 333 -12.00 -4.92 4.71
N ALA A 334 -13.07 -4.67 3.96
CA ALA A 334 -14.37 -4.32 4.51
C ALA A 334 -14.95 -5.45 5.38
N LEU A 335 -14.85 -6.70 4.92
CA LEU A 335 -15.24 -7.88 5.70
C LEU A 335 -14.45 -7.99 7.01
N GLN A 336 -13.13 -7.80 6.96
CA GLN A 336 -12.27 -7.85 8.15
C GLN A 336 -12.60 -6.72 9.14
N ARG A 337 -12.85 -5.50 8.67
CA ARG A 337 -13.25 -4.35 9.50
C ARG A 337 -14.62 -4.56 10.15
N ALA A 338 -15.52 -5.24 9.46
CA ALA A 338 -16.82 -5.66 10.00
C ALA A 338 -16.75 -6.92 10.88
N ASN A 339 -15.54 -7.37 11.24
CA ASN A 339 -15.30 -8.57 12.05
C ASN A 339 -15.88 -9.87 11.46
N VAL A 340 -16.05 -9.94 10.14
CA VAL A 340 -16.47 -11.16 9.44
C VAL A 340 -15.25 -12.06 9.21
N PRO A 341 -15.15 -13.23 9.87
CA PRO A 341 -14.00 -14.10 9.71
C PRO A 341 -13.90 -14.67 8.30
N LEU A 342 -12.72 -14.52 7.69
CA LEU A 342 -12.37 -15.15 6.42
C LEU A 342 -11.90 -16.59 6.67
N ASN A 343 -12.42 -17.55 5.89
CA ASN A 343 -11.94 -18.92 5.89
C ASN A 343 -10.88 -19.11 4.80
N ILE A 344 -9.62 -19.32 5.19
CA ILE A 344 -8.48 -19.32 4.29
C ILE A 344 -7.59 -20.52 4.58
N ASP A 345 -7.21 -21.24 3.52
CA ASP A 345 -6.14 -22.22 3.61
C ASP A 345 -4.80 -21.46 3.76
N LYS A 346 -4.18 -21.56 4.94
CA LYS A 346 -2.92 -20.86 5.25
C LYS A 346 -1.73 -21.32 4.41
N ASN A 347 -1.80 -22.52 3.82
CA ASN A 347 -0.72 -23.05 3.00
C ASN A 347 -0.83 -22.53 1.58
N THR A 348 -2.04 -22.56 1.01
CA THR A 348 -2.28 -22.16 -0.39
C THR A 348 -2.60 -20.67 -0.55
N GLY A 349 -3.10 -20.01 0.49
CA GLY A 349 -3.61 -18.64 0.41
C GLY A 349 -5.00 -18.54 -0.23
N SER A 350 -5.68 -19.66 -0.46
CA SER A 350 -7.01 -19.69 -1.08
C SER A 350 -8.09 -19.31 -0.08
N VAL A 351 -8.90 -18.30 -0.42
CA VAL A 351 -10.10 -17.92 0.34
C VAL A 351 -11.25 -18.83 -0.08
N THR A 352 -11.74 -19.63 0.86
CA THR A 352 -12.79 -20.63 0.60
C THR A 352 -14.18 -20.08 0.93
N GLY A 353 -14.27 -19.09 1.81
CA GLY A 353 -15.52 -18.49 2.22
C GLY A 353 -15.37 -17.57 3.42
N ILE A 354 -16.51 -17.25 4.01
CA ILE A 354 -16.63 -16.42 5.20
C ILE A 354 -17.51 -17.12 6.24
N VAL A 355 -17.43 -16.68 7.49
CA VAL A 355 -18.32 -17.15 8.55
C VAL A 355 -19.24 -16.01 8.98
N VAL A 356 -20.55 -16.17 8.82
CA VAL A 356 -21.54 -15.19 9.25
C VAL A 356 -22.44 -15.86 10.29
N SER A 357 -22.46 -15.32 11.52
CA SER A 357 -23.29 -15.87 12.60
C SER A 357 -23.09 -17.37 12.84
N GLY A 358 -21.84 -17.85 12.76
CA GLY A 358 -21.47 -19.25 12.92
C GLY A 358 -21.74 -20.14 11.70
N VAL A 359 -22.33 -19.60 10.63
CA VAL A 359 -22.61 -20.33 9.38
C VAL A 359 -21.50 -20.07 8.37
N PHE A 360 -20.93 -21.13 7.81
CA PHE A 360 -19.99 -21.03 6.70
C PHE A 360 -20.74 -20.69 5.40
N VAL A 361 -20.32 -19.62 4.76
CA VAL A 361 -20.82 -19.16 3.46
C VAL A 361 -19.67 -19.27 2.46
N PRO A 362 -19.79 -20.09 1.41
CA PRO A 362 -18.73 -20.24 0.42
C PRO A 362 -18.55 -18.93 -0.35
N PHE A 363 -17.31 -18.62 -0.69
CA PHE A 363 -17.02 -17.44 -1.49
C PHE A 363 -17.54 -17.63 -2.92
N PRO A 364 -18.15 -16.62 -3.56
CA PRO A 364 -18.76 -16.78 -4.88
C PRO A 364 -17.73 -16.79 -6.01
N VAL A 365 -16.47 -16.47 -5.71
CA VAL A 365 -15.37 -16.40 -6.68
C VAL A 365 -14.11 -17.04 -6.11
N THR A 366 -13.21 -17.46 -6.99
CA THR A 366 -11.88 -17.90 -6.57
C THR A 366 -11.01 -16.70 -6.20
N VAL A 367 -10.47 -16.70 -4.97
CA VAL A 367 -9.48 -15.72 -4.51
C VAL A 367 -8.28 -16.44 -3.97
N ASP A 368 -7.12 -16.11 -4.52
CA ASP A 368 -5.83 -16.65 -4.12
C ASP A 368 -4.90 -15.49 -3.73
N LEU A 369 -4.41 -15.55 -2.49
CA LEU A 369 -3.60 -14.51 -1.86
C LEU A 369 -2.09 -14.74 -1.99
N ARG A 370 -1.67 -15.55 -2.98
CA ARG A 370 -0.26 -15.69 -3.37
C ARG A 370 0.20 -14.45 -4.14
N LEU A 371 1.37 -13.92 -3.81
CA LEU A 371 1.93 -12.77 -4.51
C LEU A 371 3.42 -12.92 -4.73
N LYS A 372 3.95 -12.29 -5.77
CA LYS A 372 5.38 -12.14 -6.00
C LYS A 372 5.79 -10.73 -5.59
N LEU A 373 6.83 -10.64 -4.78
CA LEU A 373 7.39 -9.38 -4.28
C LEU A 373 8.91 -9.46 -4.29
N TYR A 374 9.57 -8.59 -5.06
CA TYR A 374 11.04 -8.56 -5.20
C TYR A 374 11.63 -9.92 -5.61
N GLY A 375 11.02 -10.56 -6.62
CA GLY A 375 11.44 -11.83 -7.18
C GLY A 375 11.04 -13.06 -6.37
N LYS A 376 10.45 -12.90 -5.18
CA LYS A 376 10.09 -14.01 -4.28
C LYS A 376 8.58 -14.14 -4.11
N GLN A 377 8.10 -15.37 -4.04
CA GLN A 377 6.68 -15.66 -3.82
C GLN A 377 6.36 -15.74 -2.32
N TYR A 378 5.24 -15.15 -1.93
CA TYR A 378 4.70 -15.13 -0.57
C TYR A 378 3.23 -15.54 -0.57
N VAL A 379 2.75 -16.01 0.58
CA VAL A 379 1.36 -16.42 0.78
C VAL A 379 0.76 -15.70 1.99
N ILE A 380 -0.31 -14.93 1.79
CA ILE A 380 -1.03 -14.29 2.90
C ILE A 380 -2.10 -15.25 3.44
N PRO A 381 -2.28 -15.36 4.77
CA PRO A 381 -1.62 -14.59 5.83
C PRO A 381 -0.29 -15.18 6.34
N ARG A 382 0.08 -16.42 5.96
CA ARG A 382 1.23 -17.15 6.52
C ARG A 382 2.53 -16.35 6.52
N ASP A 383 2.85 -15.70 5.41
CA ASP A 383 4.11 -15.00 5.19
C ASP A 383 4.02 -13.48 5.44
N LEU A 384 2.90 -12.96 5.97
CA LEU A 384 2.69 -11.52 6.14
C LEU A 384 3.78 -10.86 7.00
N GLY A 385 4.27 -11.52 8.06
CA GLY A 385 5.39 -11.00 8.86
C GLY A 385 6.69 -10.86 8.08
N LYS A 386 6.98 -11.79 7.15
CA LYS A 386 8.16 -11.72 6.26
C LYS A 386 8.01 -10.58 5.26
N ILE A 387 6.80 -10.38 4.72
CA ILE A 387 6.47 -9.27 3.84
C ILE A 387 6.70 -7.95 4.58
N VAL A 388 6.16 -7.79 5.80
CA VAL A 388 6.31 -6.57 6.61
C VAL A 388 7.80 -6.25 6.86
N ALA A 389 8.59 -7.22 7.31
CA ALA A 389 10.02 -7.02 7.55
C ALA A 389 10.80 -6.63 6.27
N LEU A 390 10.40 -7.17 5.11
CA LEU A 390 10.97 -6.80 3.82
C LEU A 390 10.59 -5.36 3.42
N LEU A 391 9.33 -4.97 3.62
CA LEU A 391 8.85 -3.63 3.32
C LEU A 391 9.50 -2.58 4.22
N GLU A 392 9.72 -2.87 5.50
CA GLU A 392 10.46 -1.99 6.41
C GLU A 392 11.89 -1.73 5.92
N LYS A 393 12.60 -2.78 5.48
CA LYS A 393 13.94 -2.64 4.87
C LYS A 393 13.93 -1.81 3.58
N LYS A 394 12.78 -1.77 2.88
CA LYS A 394 12.57 -0.98 1.66
C LYS A 394 11.90 0.37 1.95
N ASN A 395 11.84 0.80 3.21
CA ASN A 395 11.23 2.05 3.66
C ASN A 395 9.74 2.19 3.31
N MET A 396 8.99 1.09 3.37
CA MET A 396 7.54 1.04 3.14
C MET A 396 7.13 1.73 1.83
N PRO A 397 7.39 1.14 0.66
CA PRO A 397 7.06 1.75 -0.62
C PRO A 397 5.53 1.86 -0.79
N SER A 398 5.01 3.09 -0.98
CA SER A 398 3.57 3.38 -1.08
C SER A 398 2.88 2.55 -2.17
N LEU A 399 3.48 2.43 -3.37
CA LEU A 399 2.89 1.67 -4.48
C LEU A 399 2.61 0.21 -4.11
N VAL A 400 3.60 -0.48 -3.51
CA VAL A 400 3.46 -1.88 -3.10
C VAL A 400 2.41 -2.02 -2.02
N LEU A 401 2.39 -1.11 -1.04
CA LEU A 401 1.42 -1.12 0.04
C LEU A 401 0.00 -0.85 -0.46
N SER A 402 -0.17 0.08 -1.40
CA SER A 402 -1.44 0.32 -2.10
C SER A 402 -1.94 -0.95 -2.75
N ILE A 403 -1.08 -1.70 -3.45
CA ILE A 403 -1.47 -2.98 -4.08
C ILE A 403 -1.83 -4.04 -3.03
N LEU A 404 -1.09 -4.13 -1.92
CA LEU A 404 -1.42 -5.03 -0.83
C LEU A 404 -2.78 -4.73 -0.20
N TYR A 405 -3.16 -3.44 -0.12
CA TYR A 405 -4.46 -3.03 0.40
C TYR A 405 -5.58 -3.33 -0.60
N THR A 406 -5.44 -2.88 -1.86
CA THR A 406 -6.53 -2.94 -2.85
C THR A 406 -6.70 -4.30 -3.50
N ARG A 407 -5.63 -5.10 -3.64
CA ARG A 407 -5.69 -6.43 -4.30
C ARG A 407 -5.64 -7.60 -3.33
N TYR A 408 -4.95 -7.46 -2.20
CA TYR A 408 -4.71 -8.59 -1.28
C TYR A 408 -5.39 -8.44 0.08
N GLY A 409 -6.06 -7.31 0.36
CA GLY A 409 -6.86 -7.13 1.57
C GLY A 409 -6.06 -7.01 2.86
N VAL A 410 -4.80 -6.59 2.77
CA VAL A 410 -4.03 -6.20 3.96
C VAL A 410 -4.65 -4.94 4.56
N VAL A 411 -4.79 -4.89 5.88
CA VAL A 411 -5.44 -3.79 6.60
C VAL A 411 -4.41 -3.03 7.43
N PRO A 412 -4.20 -1.72 7.18
CA PRO A 412 -3.39 -0.89 8.08
C PRO A 412 -4.16 -0.68 9.39
N VAL A 413 -3.49 -0.93 10.52
CA VAL A 413 -4.05 -0.72 11.86
C VAL A 413 -3.61 0.64 12.39
N LEU A 414 -4.58 1.47 12.72
CA LEU A 414 -4.41 2.84 13.19
C LEU A 414 -4.38 2.91 14.72
N ASN A 415 -3.66 3.89 15.27
CA ASN A 415 -3.80 4.31 16.66
C ASN A 415 -4.82 5.46 16.79
N ALA A 416 -4.95 6.04 17.99
CA ALA A 416 -5.86 7.16 18.25
C ALA A 416 -5.55 8.43 17.44
N ASP A 417 -4.29 8.61 17.01
CA ASP A 417 -3.86 9.75 16.18
C ASP A 417 -3.95 9.46 14.67
N ASN A 418 -4.63 8.38 14.28
CA ASN A 418 -4.71 7.87 12.90
C ASN A 418 -3.35 7.46 12.28
N VAL A 419 -2.32 7.26 13.10
CA VAL A 419 -1.00 6.79 12.67
C VAL A 419 -1.00 5.27 12.55
N VAL A 420 -0.43 4.76 11.46
CA VAL A 420 -0.31 3.32 11.24
C VAL A 420 0.76 2.72 12.14
N VAL A 421 0.36 1.77 12.97
CA VAL A 421 1.20 1.09 13.96
C VAL A 421 1.38 -0.40 13.67
N ALA A 422 0.56 -0.98 12.78
CA ALA A 422 0.72 -2.34 12.32
C ALA A 422 0.07 -2.56 10.94
N LEU A 423 0.47 -3.63 10.27
CA LEU A 423 -0.30 -4.22 9.17
C LEU A 423 -0.96 -5.49 9.68
N SER A 424 -2.19 -5.74 9.25
CA SER A 424 -2.96 -6.90 9.68
C SER A 424 -3.63 -7.61 8.53
N PHE A 425 -3.90 -8.89 8.76
CA PHE A 425 -4.78 -9.68 7.93
C PHE A 425 -5.51 -10.68 8.83
N GLY A 426 -6.84 -10.62 8.86
CA GLY A 426 -7.70 -11.28 9.82
C GLY A 426 -7.31 -10.86 11.24
N LYS A 427 -7.09 -11.85 12.11
CA LYS A 427 -6.63 -11.64 13.49
C LYS A 427 -5.12 -11.47 13.61
N MET A 428 -4.36 -11.66 12.53
CA MET A 428 -2.89 -11.60 12.56
C MET A 428 -2.44 -10.16 12.39
N ARG A 429 -1.68 -9.64 13.37
CA ARG A 429 -1.19 -8.26 13.39
C ARG A 429 0.34 -8.26 13.46
N PHE A 430 0.96 -7.48 12.59
CA PHE A 430 2.40 -7.35 12.49
C PHE A 430 2.78 -5.88 12.70
N PRO A 431 3.50 -5.54 13.79
CA PRO A 431 3.85 -4.16 14.09
C PRO A 431 4.70 -3.57 12.98
N VAL A 432 4.53 -2.27 12.76
CA VAL A 432 5.38 -1.47 11.87
C VAL A 432 5.90 -0.25 12.60
N LYS A 433 7.09 0.21 12.23
CA LYS A 433 7.64 1.45 12.81
C LYS A 433 6.72 2.64 12.52
N ALA A 434 6.11 3.19 13.57
CA ALA A 434 5.30 4.40 13.49
C ALA A 434 6.11 5.55 12.89
N ARG A 435 5.51 6.27 11.94
CA ARG A 435 6.11 7.46 11.34
C ARG A 435 5.74 8.69 12.16
N PRO A 436 6.66 9.67 12.30
CA PRO A 436 6.32 10.94 12.90
C PRO A 436 5.26 11.67 12.06
N LEU A 437 4.42 12.46 12.72
CA LEU A 437 3.42 13.29 12.05
C LEU A 437 4.08 14.18 10.99
N THR A 438 3.46 14.23 9.81
CA THR A 438 3.97 15.03 8.70
C THR A 438 3.43 16.45 8.81
N VAL A 439 4.31 17.44 8.92
CA VAL A 439 3.92 18.85 8.91
C VAL A 439 3.66 19.29 7.47
N LEU A 440 2.41 19.61 7.15
CA LEU A 440 1.99 20.24 5.91
C LEU A 440 1.79 21.74 6.16
N MET A 441 2.61 22.58 5.52
CA MET A 441 2.45 24.03 5.52
C MET A 441 1.80 24.47 4.22
N ILE A 442 0.61 25.09 4.29
CA ILE A 442 -0.10 25.55 3.10
C ILE A 442 -0.89 26.83 3.41
N ALA A 443 -0.74 27.86 2.57
CA ALA A 443 -1.35 29.19 2.78
C ALA A 443 -1.15 29.76 4.20
N GLY A 444 0.03 29.57 4.79
CA GLY A 444 0.34 30.01 6.15
C GLY A 444 -0.24 29.14 7.28
N VAL A 445 -1.08 28.15 6.94
CA VAL A 445 -1.67 27.19 7.88
C VAL A 445 -0.74 26.00 8.06
N LYS A 446 -0.55 25.58 9.31
CA LYS A 446 0.19 24.39 9.70
C LYS A 446 -0.77 23.25 10.03
N LEU A 447 -0.69 22.15 9.28
CA LEU A 447 -1.45 20.92 9.53
C LEU A 447 -0.49 19.78 9.89
N LEU A 448 -0.87 18.93 10.84
CA LEU A 448 -0.14 17.73 11.23
C LEU A 448 -0.88 16.49 10.70
N LEU A 449 -0.39 15.89 9.62
CA LEU A 449 -1.00 14.69 9.05
C LEU A 449 -0.49 13.41 9.74
N PRO A 450 -1.37 12.41 9.98
CA PRO A 450 -2.77 12.33 9.54
C PRO A 450 -3.80 13.00 10.48
N ARG A 451 -3.40 13.45 11.67
CA ARG A 451 -4.30 14.00 12.71
C ARG A 451 -5.21 15.14 12.23
N ASP A 452 -4.70 16.05 11.42
CA ASP A 452 -5.42 17.24 10.94
C ASP A 452 -6.00 17.07 9.52
N ALA A 453 -6.14 15.84 9.02
CA ALA A 453 -6.57 15.59 7.63
C ALA A 453 -7.96 16.17 7.31
N ASP A 454 -8.91 16.11 8.24
CA ASP A 454 -10.27 16.60 8.02
C ASP A 454 -10.33 18.12 7.77
N LYS A 455 -9.36 18.87 8.31
CA LYS A 455 -9.24 20.33 8.13
C LYS A 455 -8.80 20.73 6.72
N ILE A 456 -8.35 19.78 5.89
CA ILE A 456 -7.96 20.05 4.50
C ILE A 456 -9.18 20.50 3.69
N TYR A 457 -10.36 19.93 3.94
CA TYR A 457 -11.58 20.29 3.23
C TYR A 457 -11.94 21.76 3.44
N ASP A 458 -11.82 22.26 4.67
CA ASP A 458 -12.12 23.66 5.02
C ASP A 458 -11.25 24.64 4.22
N LEU A 459 -9.99 24.27 3.95
CA LEU A 459 -9.08 25.10 3.14
C LEU A 459 -9.52 25.18 1.67
N LEU A 460 -10.12 24.11 1.14
CA LEU A 460 -10.64 24.06 -0.22
C LEU A 460 -12.00 24.74 -0.33
N SER A 461 -12.92 24.45 0.59
CA SER A 461 -14.30 24.97 0.56
C SER A 461 -14.33 26.49 0.74
N THR A 462 -13.44 27.04 1.58
CA THR A 462 -13.28 28.49 1.77
C THR A 462 -12.44 29.16 0.67
N LYS A 463 -11.99 28.41 -0.34
CA LYS A 463 -11.11 28.87 -1.44
C LYS A 463 -9.81 29.52 -0.98
N LYS A 464 -9.38 29.30 0.28
CA LYS A 464 -8.07 29.76 0.79
C LYS A 464 -6.91 29.08 0.07
N VAL A 465 -7.15 27.87 -0.44
CA VAL A 465 -6.19 27.05 -1.16
C VAL A 465 -6.85 26.50 -2.41
N SER A 466 -6.17 26.53 -3.56
CA SER A 466 -6.65 25.84 -4.76
C SER A 466 -6.33 24.34 -4.71
N PRO A 467 -7.12 23.47 -5.37
CA PRO A 467 -6.81 22.03 -5.49
C PRO A 467 -5.38 21.75 -5.95
N MET A 468 -4.87 22.58 -6.87
CA MET A 468 -3.52 22.48 -7.39
C MET A 468 -2.45 22.75 -6.32
N GLN A 469 -2.63 23.82 -5.54
CA GLN A 469 -1.71 24.17 -4.45
C GLN A 469 -1.67 23.07 -3.38
N LEU A 470 -2.84 22.49 -3.07
CA LEU A 470 -2.95 21.37 -2.13
C LEU A 470 -2.19 20.15 -2.64
N LEU A 471 -2.43 19.75 -3.88
CA LEU A 471 -1.80 18.59 -4.49
C LEU A 471 -0.28 18.71 -4.50
N GLN A 472 0.22 19.87 -4.92
CA GLN A 472 1.66 20.17 -4.87
C GLN A 472 2.19 20.09 -3.45
N ALA A 473 1.52 20.71 -2.47
CA ALA A 473 1.98 20.68 -1.08
C ALA A 473 2.03 19.25 -0.49
N LEU A 474 1.03 18.41 -0.81
CA LEU A 474 0.97 17.01 -0.38
C LEU A 474 2.11 16.17 -0.98
N GLN A 475 2.36 16.33 -2.28
CA GLN A 475 3.48 15.69 -2.95
C GLN A 475 4.83 16.14 -2.39
N LEU A 476 4.97 17.44 -2.07
CA LEU A 476 6.20 18.00 -1.49
C LEU A 476 6.53 17.37 -0.13
N VAL A 477 5.53 17.08 0.69
CA VAL A 477 5.75 16.39 1.97
C VAL A 477 5.76 14.86 1.85
N GLY A 478 5.67 14.34 0.61
CA GLY A 478 5.90 12.95 0.26
C GLY A 478 4.66 12.05 0.24
N TYR A 479 3.45 12.62 0.23
CA TYR A 479 2.23 11.84 -0.05
C TYR A 479 2.08 11.61 -1.56
N THR A 480 1.66 10.40 -1.90
CA THR A 480 1.23 10.02 -3.25
C THR A 480 -0.28 9.82 -3.23
N PHE A 481 -0.96 10.20 -4.30
CA PHE A 481 -2.39 9.91 -4.43
C PHE A 481 -2.61 8.46 -4.86
N VAL A 482 -3.58 7.79 -4.27
CA VAL A 482 -4.01 6.46 -4.71
C VAL A 482 -5.23 6.66 -5.60
N PRO A 483 -5.14 6.40 -6.91
CA PRO A 483 -6.28 6.60 -7.81
C PRO A 483 -7.37 5.57 -7.53
N GLY A 484 -8.62 6.05 -7.46
CA GLY A 484 -9.81 5.21 -7.46
C GLY A 484 -10.04 4.52 -8.81
N PRO A 485 -10.96 3.55 -8.89
CA PRO A 485 -11.32 2.88 -10.16
C PRO A 485 -11.84 3.87 -11.23
N ASP A 486 -12.48 4.95 -10.79
CA ASP A 486 -13.01 6.05 -11.59
C ASP A 486 -11.96 7.14 -11.91
N GLY A 487 -10.73 6.98 -11.42
CA GLY A 487 -9.64 7.96 -11.57
C GLY A 487 -9.70 9.12 -10.59
N LYS A 488 -10.74 9.19 -9.76
CA LYS A 488 -10.87 10.21 -8.72
C LYS A 488 -9.82 10.01 -7.64
N LEU A 489 -9.30 11.11 -7.12
CA LEU A 489 -8.29 11.09 -6.07
C LEU A 489 -8.93 11.45 -4.73
N SER A 490 -9.30 10.43 -3.97
CA SER A 490 -9.88 10.57 -2.63
C SER A 490 -8.97 10.01 -1.53
N ILE A 491 -7.82 9.44 -1.89
CA ILE A 491 -6.90 8.80 -0.94
C ILE A 491 -5.48 9.33 -1.17
N ILE A 492 -4.81 9.69 -0.07
CA ILE A 492 -3.38 10.00 -0.05
C ILE A 492 -2.62 8.98 0.79
N GLN A 493 -1.38 8.69 0.39
CA GLN A 493 -0.59 7.64 1.02
C GLN A 493 0.87 8.02 1.15
N LYS A 494 1.47 7.75 2.32
CA LYS A 494 2.89 7.93 2.59
C LYS A 494 3.44 6.72 3.34
N GLY A 495 3.92 5.76 2.55
CA GLY A 495 4.31 4.44 3.03
C GLY A 495 3.12 3.64 3.54
N ALA A 496 3.16 3.19 4.80
CA ALA A 496 2.06 2.42 5.37
C ALA A 496 0.85 3.29 5.73
N GLU A 497 1.06 4.60 5.92
CA GLU A 497 0.00 5.55 6.24
C GLU A 497 -0.86 5.83 5.02
N GLN A 498 -2.16 5.60 5.15
CA GLN A 498 -3.19 5.86 4.14
C GLN A 498 -4.28 6.72 4.79
N ILE A 499 -4.59 7.85 4.16
CA ILE A 499 -5.59 8.82 4.63
C ILE A 499 -6.68 8.90 3.57
N GLN A 500 -7.91 8.60 3.98
CA GLN A 500 -9.10 8.89 3.18
C GLN A 500 -9.42 10.37 3.35
N LEU A 501 -9.51 11.09 2.23
CA LEU A 501 -9.98 12.46 2.19
C LEU A 501 -11.52 12.46 2.17
N ASN A 502 -12.10 13.46 2.83
CA ASN A 502 -13.54 13.74 2.83
C ASN A 502 -14.02 14.48 1.56
N PHE A 503 -13.18 14.56 0.54
CA PHE A 503 -13.49 15.05 -0.79
C PHE A 503 -12.74 14.22 -1.84
N SER A 504 -13.10 14.41 -3.11
CA SER A 504 -12.42 13.79 -4.24
C SER A 504 -11.91 14.89 -5.19
N LEU A 505 -10.70 14.71 -5.72
CA LEU A 505 -10.16 15.58 -6.76
C LEU A 505 -10.30 14.91 -8.12
N ASP A 506 -10.93 15.64 -9.03
CA ASP A 506 -11.06 15.27 -10.44
C ASP A 506 -10.03 16.09 -11.22
N MET A 507 -8.96 15.43 -11.65
CA MET A 507 -7.90 16.08 -12.42
C MET A 507 -8.01 15.71 -13.88
N TYR A 508 -7.80 16.67 -14.77
CA TYR A 508 -7.77 16.40 -16.19
C TYR A 508 -6.84 17.32 -16.97
N VAL A 509 -6.31 16.83 -18.08
CA VAL A 509 -5.63 17.66 -19.08
C VAL A 509 -6.55 17.79 -20.28
N LYS A 510 -6.84 19.01 -20.73
CA LYS A 510 -7.59 19.25 -21.97
C LYS A 510 -6.61 19.47 -23.12
N TYR A 511 -6.75 18.70 -24.19
CA TYR A 511 -5.99 18.89 -25.43
C TYR A 511 -6.84 18.51 -26.64
N ASN A 512 -6.90 19.40 -27.64
CA ASN A 512 -7.65 19.20 -28.89
C ASN A 512 -9.11 18.74 -28.65
N ASP A 513 -9.82 19.49 -27.79
CA ASP A 513 -11.18 19.23 -27.30
C ASP A 513 -11.42 17.89 -26.60
N LYS A 514 -10.38 17.10 -26.36
CA LYS A 514 -10.42 15.90 -25.53
C LYS A 514 -9.99 16.20 -24.11
N ILE A 515 -10.65 15.55 -23.17
CA ILE A 515 -10.35 15.58 -21.74
C ILE A 515 -9.66 14.26 -21.39
N TYR A 516 -8.45 14.36 -20.84
CA TYR A 516 -7.66 13.22 -20.35
C TYR A 516 -7.73 13.21 -18.83
N LEU A 517 -8.43 12.24 -18.24
CA LEU A 517 -8.63 12.10 -16.80
C LEU A 517 -7.40 11.53 -16.12
N MET A 518 -6.92 12.21 -15.10
CA MET A 518 -5.58 12.06 -14.59
C MET A 518 -5.63 11.42 -13.19
N PRO A 519 -4.90 10.33 -12.88
CA PRO A 519 -3.78 9.77 -13.64
C PRO A 519 -4.11 8.61 -14.58
N ASN A 520 -5.35 8.15 -14.65
CA ASN A 520 -5.72 6.96 -15.43
C ASN A 520 -5.36 7.12 -16.92
N ASP A 521 -5.53 8.32 -17.47
CA ASP A 521 -5.20 8.69 -18.84
C ASP A 521 -3.80 9.29 -18.99
N LEU A 522 -2.97 9.28 -17.94
CA LEU A 522 -1.57 9.70 -18.08
C LEU A 522 -0.86 8.92 -19.18
N PRO A 523 -1.03 7.58 -19.31
CA PRO A 523 -0.39 6.88 -20.41
C PRO A 523 -0.91 7.35 -21.76
N LEU A 524 -2.22 7.63 -21.88
CA LEU A 524 -2.84 8.17 -23.10
C LEU A 524 -2.20 9.48 -23.50
N LEU A 525 -2.02 10.36 -22.52
CA LEU A 525 -1.38 11.64 -22.71
C LEU A 525 0.11 11.49 -23.07
N VAL A 526 0.80 10.46 -22.58
CA VAL A 526 2.18 10.13 -23.01
C VAL A 526 2.24 9.74 -24.49
N ASP A 527 1.26 9.01 -25.02
CA ASP A 527 1.18 8.75 -26.48
C ASP A 527 0.84 10.02 -27.26
N VAL A 528 -0.04 10.88 -26.73
CA VAL A 528 -0.31 12.19 -27.34
C VAL A 528 0.98 13.01 -27.41
N ILE A 529 1.74 13.09 -26.32
CA ILE A 529 3.03 13.79 -26.23
C ILE A 529 3.97 13.42 -27.39
N THR A 530 4.01 12.14 -27.82
CA THR A 530 4.87 11.72 -28.97
C THR A 530 4.56 12.44 -30.27
N LYS A 531 3.33 12.91 -30.43
CA LYS A 531 2.77 13.51 -31.65
C LYS A 531 2.73 15.05 -31.55
N LEU A 532 3.05 15.62 -30.40
CA LEU A 532 3.02 17.08 -30.18
C LEU A 532 4.35 17.73 -30.59
N SER A 533 4.26 18.98 -31.03
CA SER A 533 5.41 19.85 -31.29
C SER A 533 5.13 21.28 -30.83
N GLY A 534 6.19 22.05 -30.57
CA GLY A 534 6.12 23.48 -30.28
C GLY A 534 5.21 23.86 -29.08
N PRO A 535 4.31 24.85 -29.24
CA PRO A 535 3.47 25.38 -28.15
C PRO A 535 2.53 24.34 -27.53
N HIS A 536 2.00 23.41 -28.33
CA HIS A 536 1.07 22.38 -27.85
C HIS A 536 1.74 21.42 -26.86
N LEU A 537 2.99 21.02 -27.16
CA LEU A 537 3.77 20.18 -26.26
C LEU A 537 4.01 20.90 -24.93
N THR A 538 4.38 22.18 -25.00
CA THR A 538 4.62 23.02 -23.81
C THR A 538 3.36 23.13 -22.96
N SER A 539 2.20 23.42 -23.55
CA SER A 539 0.93 23.52 -22.83
C SER A 539 0.51 22.23 -22.11
N VAL A 540 0.70 21.07 -22.76
CA VAL A 540 0.38 19.77 -22.15
C VAL A 540 1.37 19.44 -21.03
N MET A 541 2.66 19.68 -21.23
CA MET A 541 3.69 19.50 -20.21
C MET A 541 3.47 20.41 -19.01
N ASP A 542 3.11 21.67 -19.21
CA ASP A 542 2.79 22.61 -18.13
C ASP A 542 1.58 22.15 -17.33
N SER A 543 0.52 21.67 -17.99
CA SER A 543 -0.65 21.10 -17.32
C SER A 543 -0.27 19.88 -16.46
N LEU A 544 0.60 19.01 -16.98
CA LEU A 544 1.08 17.84 -16.25
C LEU A 544 1.97 18.21 -15.07
N ASN A 545 2.88 19.17 -15.27
CA ASN A 545 3.76 19.68 -14.22
C ASN A 545 2.96 20.33 -13.09
N GLN A 546 1.84 20.99 -13.40
CA GLN A 546 0.93 21.52 -12.39
C GLN A 546 0.41 20.39 -11.49
N TYR A 547 0.02 19.24 -12.06
CA TYR A 547 -0.36 18.02 -11.33
C TYR A 547 0.82 17.26 -10.69
N GLY A 548 2.02 17.84 -10.69
CA GLY A 548 3.21 17.26 -10.08
C GLY A 548 3.74 16.02 -10.76
N VAL A 549 3.38 15.82 -12.02
CA VAL A 549 4.10 14.93 -12.92
C VAL A 549 5.49 15.51 -13.13
N VAL A 550 6.53 14.68 -13.03
CA VAL A 550 7.90 15.06 -13.31
C VAL A 550 8.24 14.59 -14.72
N ILE A 551 8.68 15.49 -15.58
CA ILE A 551 8.96 15.21 -16.99
C ILE A 551 10.44 15.47 -17.27
N ALA A 552 11.10 14.56 -17.97
CA ALA A 552 12.45 14.75 -18.47
C ALA A 552 12.54 14.49 -19.96
N ILE A 553 13.35 15.29 -20.65
CA ILE A 553 13.54 15.23 -22.10
C ILE A 553 15.04 15.29 -22.40
N LYS A 554 15.55 14.31 -23.16
CA LYS A 554 16.93 14.31 -23.69
C LYS A 554 16.88 13.86 -25.16
N GLY A 555 17.18 14.76 -26.09
CA GLY A 555 16.97 14.48 -27.53
C GLY A 555 15.50 14.19 -27.81
N ALA A 556 15.20 13.09 -28.52
CA ALA A 556 13.84 12.63 -28.75
C ALA A 556 13.22 11.90 -27.54
N LYS A 557 14.04 11.41 -26.59
CA LYS A 557 13.55 10.58 -25.47
C LYS A 557 12.89 11.44 -24.39
N VAL A 558 11.66 11.07 -24.03
CA VAL A 558 10.87 11.66 -22.94
C VAL A 558 10.61 10.62 -21.86
N VAL A 559 10.84 10.99 -20.60
CA VAL A 559 10.53 10.18 -19.42
C VAL A 559 9.55 10.95 -18.55
N VAL A 560 8.41 10.34 -18.25
CA VAL A 560 7.34 10.90 -17.42
C VAL A 560 7.21 10.08 -16.15
N LEU A 561 7.28 10.73 -14.99
CA LEU A 561 7.14 10.12 -13.68
C LEU A 561 5.92 10.69 -12.95
N PHE A 562 5.03 9.81 -12.50
CA PHE A 562 3.90 10.18 -11.64
C PHE A 562 3.69 9.12 -10.58
N ASN A 563 3.58 9.54 -9.31
CA ASN A 563 3.48 8.64 -8.14
C ASN A 563 4.54 7.50 -8.12
N GLY A 564 5.73 7.76 -8.68
CA GLY A 564 6.83 6.77 -8.76
C GLY A 564 6.69 5.73 -9.88
N ILE A 565 5.63 5.80 -10.69
CA ILE A 565 5.47 5.00 -11.91
C ILE A 565 6.16 5.73 -13.06
N LYS A 566 6.98 5.00 -13.83
CA LYS A 566 7.73 5.51 -14.97
C LYS A 566 7.02 5.17 -16.27
N TYR A 567 6.81 6.19 -17.09
CA TYR A 567 6.43 6.10 -18.50
C TYR A 567 7.56 6.64 -19.35
N GLU A 568 7.84 5.99 -20.47
CA GLU A 568 8.88 6.42 -21.42
C GLU A 568 8.29 6.50 -22.81
N THR A 569 8.72 7.48 -23.59
CA THR A 569 8.28 7.68 -24.96
C THR A 569 9.28 8.49 -25.78
N GLU A 570 9.05 8.61 -27.09
CA GLU A 570 9.92 9.34 -28.02
C GLU A 570 9.13 10.37 -28.86
N LEU A 571 9.67 11.59 -29.00
CA LEU A 571 9.10 12.66 -29.82
C LEU A 571 9.39 12.41 -31.30
N LYS A 572 8.37 12.55 -32.15
CA LYS A 572 8.53 12.43 -33.61
C LYS A 572 9.32 13.58 -34.24
N SER A 573 9.24 14.78 -33.67
CA SER A 573 10.03 15.93 -34.12
C SER A 573 11.36 16.00 -33.37
N SER A 574 12.48 16.13 -34.09
CA SER A 574 13.84 16.35 -33.56
C SER A 574 14.06 17.74 -32.94
N GLN A 575 13.01 18.36 -32.38
CA GLN A 575 13.11 19.58 -31.59
C GLN A 575 13.69 19.26 -30.20
N GLY A 576 14.97 18.92 -30.19
CA GLY A 576 15.73 18.57 -28.98
C GLY A 576 17.19 18.24 -29.25
N ALA A 577 17.62 18.16 -30.51
CA ALA A 577 18.98 17.76 -30.90
C ALA A 577 20.09 18.65 -30.31
N ASN A 578 19.79 19.90 -29.92
CA ASN A 578 20.77 20.86 -29.40
C ASN A 578 20.61 21.21 -27.90
N MET A 579 19.70 20.57 -27.16
CA MET A 579 19.51 20.85 -25.73
C MET A 579 19.94 19.64 -24.88
N GLY A 580 20.74 19.88 -23.84
CA GLY A 580 21.04 18.89 -22.80
C GLY A 580 19.76 18.39 -22.10
N LEU A 581 19.88 17.50 -21.11
CA LEU A 581 18.73 16.94 -20.40
C LEU A 581 17.87 18.06 -19.77
N VAL A 582 16.63 18.25 -20.22
CA VAL A 582 15.67 19.20 -19.63
C VAL A 582 14.79 18.46 -18.64
N VAL A 583 14.64 18.98 -17.42
CA VAL A 583 13.81 18.41 -16.36
C VAL A 583 12.79 19.43 -15.90
N HIS A 584 11.51 19.09 -16.03
CA HIS A 584 10.40 19.84 -15.47
C HIS A 584 9.98 19.19 -14.15
N MET A 585 10.01 19.95 -13.06
CA MET A 585 9.69 19.45 -11.72
C MET A 585 9.01 20.55 -10.88
N GLY A 586 7.71 20.38 -10.62
CA GLY A 586 6.89 21.42 -10.03
C GLY A 586 6.71 22.59 -11.01
N ASN A 587 6.78 23.83 -10.52
CA ASN A 587 6.68 25.03 -11.34
C ASN A 587 8.03 25.49 -11.95
N LYS A 588 9.02 24.59 -12.04
CA LYS A 588 10.38 24.92 -12.51
C LYS A 588 10.83 23.98 -13.62
N THR A 589 11.53 24.56 -14.57
CA THR A 589 12.25 23.86 -15.65
C THR A 589 13.74 24.03 -15.42
N PHE A 590 14.49 22.93 -15.53
CA PHE A 590 15.93 22.88 -15.31
C PHE A 590 16.61 22.27 -16.54
N SER A 591 17.54 22.99 -17.15
CA SER A 591 18.35 22.46 -18.26
C SER A 591 19.69 21.95 -17.74
N ILE A 592 20.01 20.67 -17.94
CA ILE A 592 21.17 19.98 -17.38
C ILE A 592 22.23 19.82 -18.48
N PRO A 593 23.53 20.13 -18.22
CA PRO A 593 24.16 20.36 -16.91
C PRO A 593 24.04 21.78 -16.34
N LYS A 594 23.56 22.78 -17.10
CA LYS A 594 23.56 24.21 -16.69
C LYS A 594 22.91 24.47 -15.33
N ASN A 595 21.80 23.81 -15.03
CA ASN A 595 20.99 23.97 -13.83
C ASN A 595 21.17 22.82 -12.81
N LEU A 596 22.23 22.02 -12.92
CA LEU A 596 22.44 20.83 -12.09
C LEU A 596 22.52 21.15 -10.59
N LYS A 597 23.21 22.23 -10.19
CA LYS A 597 23.24 22.69 -8.80
C LYS A 597 21.85 23.17 -8.32
N ALA A 598 21.11 23.86 -9.19
CA ALA A 598 19.80 24.42 -8.86
C ALA A 598 18.74 23.31 -8.64
N ILE A 599 18.70 22.30 -9.51
CA ILE A 599 17.76 21.18 -9.36
C ILE A 599 18.11 20.33 -8.13
N VAL A 600 19.39 20.10 -7.85
CA VAL A 600 19.80 19.32 -6.67
C VAL A 600 19.53 20.08 -5.39
N SER A 601 19.80 21.39 -5.35
CA SER A 601 19.45 22.22 -4.19
C SER A 601 17.93 22.26 -3.97
N TYR A 602 17.16 22.42 -5.04
CA TYR A 602 15.69 22.35 -5.00
C TYR A 602 15.24 21.02 -4.39
N VAL A 603 15.69 19.91 -4.95
CA VAL A 603 15.26 18.56 -4.54
C VAL A 603 15.75 18.17 -3.15
N ASN A 604 17.00 18.46 -2.79
CA ASN A 604 17.52 18.24 -1.43
C ASN A 604 16.74 19.07 -0.39
N GLY A 605 16.32 20.30 -0.75
CA GLY A 605 15.46 21.14 0.09
C GLY A 605 14.02 20.64 0.23
N LYS A 606 13.55 19.77 -0.68
CA LYS A 606 12.22 19.15 -0.65
C LYS A 606 12.19 17.77 0.03
N GLY A 607 13.34 17.13 0.25
CA GLY A 607 13.46 15.90 1.03
C GLY A 607 13.47 14.60 0.22
N ALA A 608 13.40 13.45 0.92
CA ALA A 608 13.73 12.13 0.39
C ALA A 608 12.90 11.69 -0.83
N THR A 609 11.61 12.06 -0.90
CA THR A 609 10.74 11.67 -2.03
C THR A 609 11.14 12.39 -3.31
N ALA A 610 11.38 13.70 -3.24
CA ALA A 610 11.85 14.47 -4.40
C ALA A 610 13.22 13.95 -4.88
N ILE A 611 14.11 13.60 -3.94
CA ILE A 611 15.41 12.99 -4.23
C ILE A 611 15.21 11.68 -4.99
N GLN A 612 14.31 10.82 -4.52
CA GLN A 612 14.06 9.54 -5.14
C GLN A 612 13.47 9.67 -6.55
N LEU A 613 12.55 10.61 -6.79
CA LEU A 613 12.01 10.91 -8.12
C LEU A 613 13.12 11.37 -9.08
N LEU A 614 13.97 12.31 -8.64
CA LEU A 614 15.08 12.80 -9.46
C LEU A 614 16.10 11.69 -9.76
N VAL A 615 16.40 10.83 -8.78
CA VAL A 615 17.30 9.67 -8.96
C VAL A 615 16.72 8.68 -9.97
N GLN A 616 15.42 8.36 -9.90
CA GLN A 616 14.77 7.47 -10.87
C GLN A 616 14.83 8.06 -12.29
N LEU A 617 14.59 9.35 -12.41
CA LEU A 617 14.62 10.10 -13.68
C LEU A 617 16.03 10.12 -14.29
N PHE A 618 17.04 10.48 -13.49
CA PHE A 618 18.43 10.46 -13.93
C PHE A 618 18.88 9.05 -14.34
N LYS A 619 18.52 8.02 -13.57
CA LYS A 619 18.82 6.63 -13.94
C LYS A 619 18.20 6.24 -15.29
N ALA A 620 17.01 6.74 -15.63
CA ALA A 620 16.34 6.46 -16.90
C ALA A 620 17.08 7.05 -18.12
N HIS A 621 17.91 8.07 -17.92
CA HIS A 621 18.77 8.67 -18.93
C HIS A 621 20.25 8.27 -18.80
N GLY A 622 20.54 7.17 -18.08
CA GLY A 622 21.92 6.67 -17.90
C GLY A 622 22.78 7.54 -16.98
N VAL A 623 22.19 8.49 -16.25
CA VAL A 623 22.88 9.38 -15.32
C VAL A 623 22.96 8.72 -13.95
N LYS A 624 24.18 8.60 -13.39
CA LYS A 624 24.39 8.05 -12.05
C LYS A 624 24.31 9.15 -11.00
N VAL A 625 23.71 8.85 -9.86
CA VAL A 625 23.52 9.80 -8.77
C VAL A 625 24.11 9.22 -7.50
N ASN A 626 25.09 9.91 -6.94
CA ASN A 626 25.71 9.54 -5.68
C ASN A 626 24.99 10.27 -4.53
N ARG A 627 24.74 9.53 -3.45
CA ARG A 627 24.02 10.01 -2.28
C ARG A 627 24.89 9.90 -1.03
N SER A 628 24.75 10.86 -0.12
CA SER A 628 25.35 10.82 1.21
C SER A 628 24.69 9.75 2.10
N SER A 629 25.28 9.49 3.27
CA SER A 629 24.70 8.64 4.32
C SER A 629 23.34 9.13 4.83
N LYS A 630 23.05 10.43 4.69
CA LYS A 630 21.76 11.05 5.00
C LYS A 630 20.75 11.00 3.83
N GLY A 631 21.14 10.40 2.71
CA GLY A 631 20.29 10.24 1.52
C GLY A 631 20.25 11.45 0.57
N LEU A 632 20.96 12.55 0.87
CA LEU A 632 21.05 13.74 0.00
C LEU A 632 21.93 13.48 -1.22
N ILE A 633 21.60 14.09 -2.36
CA ILE A 633 22.41 14.01 -3.59
C ILE A 633 23.67 14.86 -3.41
N ILE A 634 24.84 14.26 -3.62
CA ILE A 634 26.15 14.89 -3.43
C ILE A 634 26.93 15.07 -4.74
N SER A 635 26.81 14.12 -5.67
CA SER A 635 27.40 14.22 -7.01
C SER A 635 26.57 13.49 -8.04
N ILE A 636 26.68 13.92 -9.29
CA ILE A 636 25.99 13.34 -10.43
C ILE A 636 27.04 13.02 -11.49
N VAL A 637 27.03 11.82 -12.02
CA VAL A 637 27.93 11.40 -13.11
C VAL A 637 27.12 11.30 -14.39
N MET A 638 27.47 12.13 -15.37
CA MET A 638 26.80 12.20 -16.67
C MET A 638 27.85 12.31 -17.77
N ASP A 639 27.71 11.48 -18.80
CA ASP A 639 28.61 11.45 -19.96
C ASP A 639 30.10 11.35 -19.56
N GLY A 640 30.41 10.49 -18.58
CA GLY A 640 31.76 10.26 -18.05
C GLY A 640 32.30 11.36 -17.13
N LYS A 641 31.62 12.50 -17.00
CA LYS A 641 32.01 13.61 -16.12
C LYS A 641 31.28 13.56 -14.78
N THR A 642 32.03 13.70 -13.70
CA THR A 642 31.47 13.84 -12.34
C THR A 642 31.24 15.31 -12.02
N TYR A 643 29.99 15.65 -11.76
CA TYR A 643 29.59 16.97 -11.32
C TYR A 643 29.31 16.94 -9.82
N GLU A 644 30.14 17.62 -9.05
CA GLU A 644 29.86 17.85 -7.64
C GLU A 644 28.75 18.88 -7.49
N VAL A 645 27.69 18.48 -6.79
CA VAL A 645 26.50 19.29 -6.53
C VAL A 645 26.36 19.61 -5.04
N SER A 646 27.28 19.11 -4.22
CA SER A 646 27.51 19.56 -2.85
C SER A 646 28.12 20.96 -2.83
N GLY A 647 27.26 21.94 -3.08
CA GLY A 647 27.39 23.31 -2.61
C GLY A 647 25.97 23.85 -2.46
N GLN A 648 25.52 24.13 -1.24
CA GLN A 648 24.18 24.68 -0.92
C GLN A 648 23.00 23.70 -0.83
N GLY A 649 23.23 22.51 -0.27
CA GLY A 649 22.19 21.80 0.47
C GLY A 649 22.33 22.11 1.95
N GLY A 650 21.86 23.28 2.42
CA GLY A 650 21.61 23.58 3.84
C GLY A 650 22.72 23.31 4.87
N ASN A 651 23.96 23.07 4.44
CA ASN A 651 25.09 22.91 5.32
C ASN A 651 25.75 24.28 5.46
N GLU A 652 25.85 24.72 6.71
CA GLU A 652 26.94 25.52 7.24
C GLU A 652 28.18 25.37 6.32
N PRO A 653 28.62 26.43 5.60
CA PRO A 653 29.91 26.42 4.91
C PRO A 653 30.96 25.94 5.90
N ASP A 654 31.94 25.15 5.46
CA ASP A 654 32.89 24.56 6.42
C ASP A 654 33.54 25.66 7.26
N GLY A 655 33.47 25.49 8.58
CA GLY A 655 33.92 26.50 9.54
C GLY A 655 33.05 27.75 9.63
N GLN A 656 31.77 27.74 9.22
CA GLN A 656 30.83 28.88 9.35
C GLN A 656 29.50 28.48 10.01
N VAL A 657 28.87 29.42 10.73
CA VAL A 657 27.55 29.27 11.36
C VAL A 657 26.64 30.42 10.95
N ARG A 658 25.39 30.11 10.58
CA ARG A 658 24.42 31.13 10.16
C ARG A 658 23.72 31.76 11.36
N VAL A 659 24.04 33.01 11.69
CA VAL A 659 23.37 33.78 12.76
C VAL A 659 22.37 34.76 12.18
N THR A 660 21.36 35.13 12.97
CA THR A 660 20.41 36.20 12.61
C THR A 660 20.59 37.38 13.56
N ILE A 661 20.91 38.55 13.02
CA ILE A 661 21.10 39.81 13.76
C ILE A 661 20.20 40.87 13.12
N ARG A 662 19.35 41.53 13.93
CA ARG A 662 18.36 42.53 13.47
C ARG A 662 17.54 42.05 12.24
N GLY A 663 17.10 40.79 12.26
CA GLY A 663 16.30 40.17 11.20
C GLY A 663 17.08 39.76 9.93
N ARG A 664 18.36 40.10 9.81
CA ARG A 664 19.23 39.74 8.68
C ARG A 664 20.13 38.56 9.02
N LYS A 665 20.47 37.73 8.04
CA LYS A 665 21.25 36.49 8.22
C LYS A 665 22.70 36.68 7.77
N PHE A 666 23.64 36.20 8.58
CA PHE A 666 25.08 36.32 8.36
C PHE A 666 25.81 35.01 8.63
N TRP A 667 26.88 34.73 7.90
CA TRP A 667 27.79 33.60 8.11
C TRP A 667 28.98 34.02 8.97
N ILE A 668 29.07 33.48 10.17
CA ILE A 668 30.12 33.79 11.16
C ILE A 668 31.04 32.58 11.28
N PRO A 669 32.37 32.75 11.25
CA PRO A 669 33.13 33.99 11.45
C PRO A 669 33.38 34.88 10.21
N LYS A 670 33.18 34.40 8.98
CA LYS A 670 33.63 35.09 7.74
C LYS A 670 33.07 36.50 7.56
N GLU A 671 31.78 36.69 7.80
CA GLU A 671 31.09 37.96 7.58
C GLU A 671 31.11 38.88 8.81
N MET A 672 31.83 38.49 9.86
CA MET A 672 31.89 39.25 11.11
C MET A 672 32.44 40.67 10.92
N ASN A 673 33.45 40.84 10.05
CA ASN A 673 34.06 42.15 9.82
C ASN A 673 33.07 43.14 9.17
N ARG A 674 32.13 42.63 8.36
CA ARG A 674 31.11 43.44 7.67
C ARG A 674 30.00 43.93 8.60
N LEU A 675 29.87 43.38 9.82
CA LEU A 675 28.78 43.73 10.72
C LEU A 675 28.84 45.19 11.15
N LYS A 676 30.04 45.74 11.36
CA LYS A 676 30.24 47.15 11.71
C LYS A 676 29.87 48.08 10.54
N ASP A 677 30.17 47.67 9.32
CA ASP A 677 29.89 48.46 8.11
C ASP A 677 28.39 48.45 7.76
N LEU A 678 27.69 47.37 8.10
CA LEU A 678 26.28 47.16 7.73
C LEU A 678 25.28 47.71 8.73
N PHE A 679 25.69 47.96 9.98
CA PHE A 679 24.82 48.44 11.04
C PHE A 679 25.42 49.65 11.75
N THR A 680 24.73 50.78 11.68
CA THR A 680 25.06 51.96 12.49
C THR A 680 24.98 51.62 13.98
N ASN A 681 26.00 52.02 14.75
CA ASN A 681 26.14 51.73 16.19
C ASN A 681 26.09 50.23 16.55
N PHE A 682 26.70 49.37 15.72
CA PHE A 682 26.78 47.94 16.01
C PHE A 682 27.65 47.63 17.24
N HIS A 683 27.13 46.84 18.16
CA HIS A 683 27.88 46.29 19.28
C HIS A 683 28.04 44.78 19.14
N TYR A 684 29.25 44.25 19.33
CA TYR A 684 29.49 42.79 19.26
C TYR A 684 28.72 41.98 20.32
N ALA A 685 28.17 42.63 21.35
CA ALA A 685 27.21 42.02 22.26
C ALA A 685 25.98 41.46 21.52
N GLU A 686 25.55 42.08 20.42
CA GLU A 686 24.46 41.56 19.58
C GLU A 686 24.81 40.22 18.91
N LEU A 687 26.06 40.08 18.44
CA LEU A 687 26.57 38.83 17.90
C LEU A 687 26.68 37.75 18.99
N LEU A 688 27.18 38.12 20.17
CA LEU A 688 27.25 37.24 21.33
C LEU A 688 25.86 36.69 21.70
N VAL A 689 24.87 37.56 21.83
CA VAL A 689 23.48 37.18 22.14
C VAL A 689 22.90 36.27 21.06
N ALA A 690 23.12 36.57 19.78
CA ALA A 690 22.63 35.75 18.67
C ALA A 690 23.21 34.33 18.70
N LEU A 691 24.51 34.20 18.99
CA LEU A 691 25.18 32.90 19.12
C LEU A 691 24.70 32.11 20.34
N ILE A 692 24.57 32.76 21.50
CA ILE A 692 24.06 32.11 22.72
C ILE A 692 22.63 31.62 22.54
N ARG A 693 21.75 32.41 21.89
CA ARG A 693 20.37 31.99 21.56
C ARG A 693 20.31 30.76 20.66
N MET A 694 21.33 30.54 19.85
CA MET A 694 21.45 29.33 19.03
C MET A 694 22.00 28.14 19.82
N GLY A 695 22.37 28.31 21.09
CA GLY A 695 22.99 27.27 21.92
C GLY A 695 24.51 27.14 21.72
N ALA A 696 25.18 28.16 21.19
CA ALA A 696 26.64 28.17 21.12
C ALA A 696 27.27 28.46 22.49
N ARG A 697 28.36 27.76 22.81
CA ARG A 697 29.22 28.05 23.96
C ARG A 697 30.36 28.94 23.50
N MET A 698 30.68 29.99 24.25
CA MET A 698 31.61 31.03 23.84
C MET A 698 32.95 30.78 24.53
N LEU A 699 34.03 31.16 23.88
CA LEU A 699 35.39 30.99 24.38
C LEU A 699 36.05 32.38 24.43
N TRP A 700 36.66 32.68 25.56
CA TRP A 700 37.33 33.96 25.85
C TRP A 700 38.72 33.70 26.41
N ASP A 701 39.62 34.67 26.22
CA ASP A 701 40.96 34.64 26.81
C ASP A 701 40.99 35.27 28.22
N ASP A 702 42.16 35.26 28.86
CA ASP A 702 42.35 35.77 30.23
C ASP A 702 42.04 37.26 30.37
N ALA A 703 42.06 38.02 29.27
CA ALA A 703 41.68 39.42 29.22
C ALA A 703 40.19 39.65 28.92
N SER A 704 39.38 38.57 28.88
CA SER A 704 37.94 38.58 28.60
C SER A 704 37.58 38.95 27.16
N TYR A 705 38.48 38.73 26.20
CA TYR A 705 38.16 38.86 24.77
C TYR A 705 37.64 37.55 24.19
N PHE A 706 36.48 37.61 23.56
CA PHE A 706 35.92 36.46 22.85
C PHE A 706 36.71 36.19 21.57
N TYR A 707 37.31 35.00 21.46
CA TYR A 707 38.15 34.60 20.34
C TYR A 707 37.57 33.43 19.52
N ALA A 708 36.65 32.65 20.09
CA ALA A 708 36.02 31.53 19.41
C ALA A 708 34.65 31.17 20.03
N PHE A 709 33.92 30.27 19.39
CA PHE A 709 32.73 29.64 19.94
C PHE A 709 32.64 28.16 19.52
N ARG A 710 31.98 27.35 20.34
CA ARG A 710 31.67 25.95 20.09
C ARG A 710 30.18 25.78 19.83
N TYR A 711 29.83 25.19 18.69
CA TYR A 711 28.46 24.91 18.30
C TYR A 711 28.36 23.52 17.69
N LYS A 712 27.39 22.71 18.13
CA LYS A 712 27.22 21.30 17.73
C LYS A 712 28.52 20.47 17.76
N GLY A 713 29.34 20.69 18.80
CA GLY A 713 30.60 19.96 19.01
C GLY A 713 31.80 20.44 18.19
N ARG A 714 31.64 21.41 17.27
CA ARG A 714 32.73 22.00 16.48
C ARG A 714 33.15 23.37 17.03
N MET A 715 34.42 23.71 16.90
CA MET A 715 35.00 25.01 17.30
C MET A 715 35.13 25.93 16.08
N TYR A 716 34.79 27.20 16.26
CA TYR A 716 34.81 28.24 15.23
C TYR A 716 35.56 29.46 15.78
N HIS A 717 36.66 29.85 15.15
CA HIS A 717 37.46 31.01 15.57
C HIS A 717 36.94 32.29 14.92
N PHE A 718 36.76 33.36 15.70
CA PHE A 718 36.39 34.66 15.16
C PHE A 718 37.52 35.26 14.32
N THR A 719 37.16 36.03 13.29
CA THR A 719 38.15 36.78 12.48
C THR A 719 38.79 37.92 13.27
N THR A 720 38.16 38.37 14.36
CA THR A 720 38.67 39.42 15.24
C THR A 720 38.22 39.14 16.67
N LYS A 721 39.13 39.30 17.63
CA LYS A 721 38.79 39.23 19.05
C LYS A 721 37.97 40.46 19.45
N PHE A 722 36.96 40.30 20.32
CA PHE A 722 36.15 41.43 20.78
C PHE A 722 35.80 41.33 22.27
N PRO A 723 35.76 42.47 22.98
CA PRO A 723 35.30 42.52 24.36
C PRO A 723 33.78 42.77 24.40
N VAL A 724 33.13 42.29 25.47
CA VAL A 724 31.78 42.69 25.86
C VAL A 724 31.83 43.14 27.31
N ALA A 725 31.21 44.27 27.62
CA ALA A 725 31.12 44.79 28.97
C ALA A 725 29.73 45.36 29.25
N VAL A 726 29.32 45.27 30.51
CA VAL A 726 28.07 45.81 31.06
C VAL A 726 28.38 47.12 31.76
N LYS A 727 27.53 48.13 31.56
CA LYS A 727 27.54 49.38 32.32
C LYS A 727 26.16 49.57 32.95
N VAL A 728 26.08 49.46 34.28
CA VAL A 728 24.80 49.45 35.02
C VAL A 728 24.36 50.82 35.56
N ASP A 729 25.22 51.84 35.50
CA ASP A 729 24.93 53.20 35.95
C ASP A 729 25.60 54.27 35.08
N ARG A 730 25.44 55.55 35.46
CA ARG A 730 26.07 56.68 34.80
C ARG A 730 27.52 56.94 35.21
N THR A 731 28.04 56.28 36.26
CA THR A 731 29.41 56.49 36.78
C THR A 731 30.49 56.15 35.76
N GLY A 732 30.18 55.31 34.77
CA GLY A 732 31.11 54.94 33.71
C GLY A 732 31.83 53.63 33.93
N VAL A 733 31.68 53.00 35.11
CA VAL A 733 32.29 51.70 35.41
C VAL A 733 31.77 50.63 34.45
N LYS A 734 32.71 49.93 33.80
CA LYS A 734 32.43 48.84 32.85
C LYS A 734 32.86 47.51 33.46
N TYR A 735 31.92 46.57 33.55
CA TYR A 735 32.16 45.22 34.02
C TYR A 735 32.31 44.28 32.82
N ARG A 736 33.50 43.70 32.62
CA ARG A 736 33.78 42.81 31.50
C ARG A 736 33.04 41.48 31.65
N VAL A 737 32.48 41.00 30.55
CA VAL A 737 31.82 39.69 30.48
C VAL A 737 32.79 38.67 29.86
N PRO A 738 33.11 37.55 30.53
CA PRO A 738 32.57 37.11 31.82
C PRO A 738 33.42 37.42 33.06
N LEU A 739 34.59 38.08 32.91
CA LEU A 739 35.59 38.19 33.98
C LEU A 739 35.11 38.93 35.24
N ASP A 740 34.39 40.04 35.09
CA ASP A 740 34.01 40.91 36.22
C ASP A 740 32.58 40.62 36.74
N LEU A 741 31.97 39.51 36.36
CA LEU A 741 30.57 39.19 36.68
C LEU A 741 30.32 38.98 38.18
N GLU A 742 31.31 38.50 38.94
CA GLU A 742 31.17 38.37 40.40
C GLU A 742 31.20 39.74 41.09
N THR A 743 32.08 40.63 40.65
CA THR A 743 32.15 42.02 41.11
C THR A 743 30.86 42.75 40.76
N LEU A 744 30.34 42.55 39.55
CA LEU A 744 29.05 43.08 39.12
C LEU A 744 27.91 42.62 40.03
N ALA A 745 27.85 41.33 40.39
CA ALA A 745 26.83 40.82 41.31
C ALA A 745 26.93 41.46 42.70
N LYS A 746 28.15 41.61 43.24
CA LYS A 746 28.41 42.31 44.52
C LYS A 746 27.99 43.78 44.45
N THR A 747 28.28 44.47 43.35
CA THR A 747 27.82 45.86 43.15
C THR A 747 26.30 45.94 43.11
N LEU A 748 25.65 45.07 42.33
CA LEU A 748 24.19 45.03 42.22
C LEU A 748 23.51 44.72 43.55
N SER A 749 24.13 43.92 44.43
CA SER A 749 23.59 43.59 45.75
C SER A 749 23.51 44.78 46.72
N LYS A 750 24.38 45.79 46.55
CA LYS A 750 24.57 46.91 47.48
C LYS A 750 23.91 48.22 47.05
N GLY A 751 23.57 48.36 45.77
CA GLY A 751 23.00 49.60 45.23
C GLY A 751 21.46 49.62 45.24
N ARG A 752 20.90 50.83 45.17
CA ARG A 752 19.50 51.05 44.77
C ARG A 752 19.47 51.26 43.25
N TRP A 753 18.82 50.35 42.53
CA TRP A 753 18.87 50.32 41.07
C TRP A 753 17.50 50.57 40.44
N VAL A 754 17.51 51.16 39.25
CA VAL A 754 16.38 51.07 38.33
C VAL A 754 16.47 49.69 37.67
N TRP A 755 15.84 48.68 38.27
CA TRP A 755 16.02 47.28 37.88
C TRP A 755 15.68 47.00 36.42
N HIS A 756 14.68 47.68 35.86
CA HIS A 756 14.34 47.59 34.44
C HIS A 756 15.54 47.92 33.51
N ASP A 757 16.29 48.97 33.82
CA ASP A 757 17.46 49.38 33.04
C ASP A 757 18.62 48.39 33.18
N VAL A 758 18.81 47.86 34.40
CA VAL A 758 19.82 46.84 34.67
C VAL A 758 19.48 45.56 33.91
N ILE A 759 18.25 45.06 33.99
CA ILE A 759 17.77 43.87 33.26
C ILE A 759 18.03 44.01 31.77
N ARG A 760 17.65 45.16 31.20
CA ARG A 760 17.87 45.46 29.77
C ARG A 760 19.35 45.42 29.42
N THR A 761 20.21 46.01 30.24
CA THR A 761 21.66 46.05 29.99
C THR A 761 22.31 44.66 30.12
N LEU A 762 21.95 43.89 31.15
CA LEU A 762 22.48 42.53 31.34
C LEU A 762 22.04 41.60 30.20
N THR A 763 20.77 41.68 29.79
CA THR A 763 20.24 40.89 28.67
C THR A 763 20.91 41.27 27.36
N ALA A 764 21.17 42.56 27.12
CA ALA A 764 21.89 43.04 25.95
C ALA A 764 23.35 42.52 25.89
N ALA A 765 23.95 42.20 27.04
CA ALA A 765 25.28 41.61 27.14
C ALA A 765 25.28 40.06 27.10
N GLY A 766 24.14 39.41 26.84
CA GLY A 766 24.05 37.95 26.72
C GLY A 766 23.93 37.21 28.05
N LEU A 767 23.58 37.91 29.14
CA LEU A 767 23.31 37.30 30.44
C LEU A 767 21.85 36.86 30.52
N THR A 768 21.61 35.71 31.16
CA THR A 768 20.25 35.23 31.48
C THR A 768 19.90 35.68 32.89
N VAL A 769 18.87 36.50 33.04
CA VAL A 769 18.46 37.10 34.31
C VAL A 769 17.32 36.28 34.93
N THR A 770 17.32 36.17 36.27
CA THR A 770 16.24 35.59 37.07
C THR A 770 15.69 36.66 37.99
N GLU A 771 14.39 36.91 37.89
CA GLU A 771 13.71 38.03 38.52
C GLU A 771 12.76 37.54 39.63
N VAL A 772 12.59 38.35 40.67
CA VAL A 772 11.57 38.18 41.72
C VAL A 772 11.08 39.58 42.12
N ASN A 773 9.77 39.82 42.04
CA ASN A 773 9.14 41.11 42.36
C ASN A 773 9.80 42.30 41.62
N ASP A 774 10.04 42.15 40.31
CA ASP A 774 10.70 43.15 39.45
C ASP A 774 12.16 43.51 39.85
N GLU A 775 12.76 42.78 40.78
CA GLU A 775 14.18 42.87 41.13
C GLU A 775 14.99 41.67 40.61
N ILE A 776 16.28 41.88 40.38
CA ILE A 776 17.18 40.81 39.95
C ILE A 776 17.64 39.99 41.16
N LYS A 777 17.26 38.71 41.19
CA LYS A 777 17.74 37.75 42.20
C LYS A 777 19.11 37.17 41.83
N SER A 778 19.26 36.78 40.57
CA SER A 778 20.50 36.23 40.05
C SER A 778 20.58 36.42 38.54
N PHE A 779 21.79 36.35 38.00
CA PHE A 779 21.99 36.24 36.56
C PHE A 779 23.03 35.17 36.25
N SER A 780 23.00 34.64 35.04
CA SER A 780 23.90 33.57 34.63
C SER A 780 24.52 33.82 33.26
N PHE A 781 25.73 33.29 33.10
CA PHE A 781 26.44 33.24 31.82
C PHE A 781 26.98 31.83 31.63
N GLN A 782 26.53 31.17 30.55
CA GLN A 782 26.97 29.83 30.15
C GLN A 782 27.02 28.79 31.28
N GLY A 783 25.97 28.76 32.10
CA GLY A 783 25.78 27.78 33.17
C GLY A 783 26.36 28.17 34.53
N LYS A 784 27.17 29.24 34.63
CA LYS A 784 27.59 29.80 35.91
C LYS A 784 26.59 30.87 36.36
N THR A 785 26.04 30.69 37.56
CA THR A 785 25.04 31.60 38.15
C THR A 785 25.69 32.47 39.22
N TYR A 786 25.37 33.76 39.19
CA TYR A 786 25.84 34.79 40.10
C TYR A 786 24.63 35.33 40.87
N LYS A 787 24.63 35.14 42.19
CA LYS A 787 23.56 35.63 43.06
C LYS A 787 23.77 37.10 43.35
N VAL A 788 22.71 37.88 43.20
CA VAL A 788 22.64 39.29 43.60
C VAL A 788 21.99 39.41 44.97
N ARG A 789 21.00 38.55 45.28
CA ARG A 789 20.38 38.37 46.59
C ARG A 789 20.10 36.90 46.89
#